data_AF-A0A914FHV7-F1
#
_entry.id   AF-A0A914FHV7-F1
#
_cell.length_a   1.000
_cell.length_b   1.000
_cell.length_c   1.000
_cell.angle_alpha   90.00
_cell.angle_beta   90.00
_cell.angle_gamma   90.00
#
_symmetry.space_group_name_H-M   'P 1'
#
loop_
_entity.id
_entity.type
_entity.pdbx_description
1 polymer ?
#
loop_
_entity_poly.entity_id
_entity_poly.type
_entity_poly.pdbx_seq_one_letter_code
_entity_poly.pdbx_strand_id
1 'polypeptide(L)'
;MPKAIGIDLGTSFSSVAVFQNGHVEIIRNDYGIFTTPSYVAFVNKERIVGDRAKHQNPLNTIFHAHRVIARKLYDSSIQSDIHQWPFSIITAEDGSLKILVQYKNEIKAFWAEKILSIILKYLKKCAEDYIGDSVKDAVISVPTCFNYLQRESIKEAATLGGLNVLKLISSTNAAALAFNFNRNKEEKTIMVFDFGGGSLGVSILTTGDSVAVESVSGDSHLGGEDFDNLLIDYFVDEFKFKYKKDILLNPRALCRLRNACENAKKILSNTNQASIQLDSLFDGINFYTNISREFFEEFCSDIFQKIPEFIEKALRDAKMDKNEIDEIILVGGSTRIPKIQQLISDFFPGKPLNKSLNPDEAIAYGAAIEAAILSGNETGRIQHLLLLDVAPFSLGIKTFGGIFNKIVKRNSRIPSKFSQTYTTYSENQSDMTVNICEGEGGIAKDNQLLAKFKFNGIPPAPKGVPQIEITFDINTENFLTVFVRDKLTGIKKVVNISKYENPVPYMFEDEKEEFQYISIKEQLLNFCYSIKQCIEDVKAKNRINEKDYQEVREKLNEIFFWIHSDHSLKNKKEFQNRKKELQSIWNPIIIRLYKSVGYTEALPFCDAIDKDAELKKLRLNESDEGKVFKVFVERTQWNSPCLINIPSRVFVYLFIKFHKPSIVTLTSGNSGSPIDFSHTGETIFPKLNEPTIYGPIFVPCEKSVLVFRSRGFSESLAFSFSYPSTDFIQSHPDPLTCNKEYQNPQLRRAIGYANAEWLSNGESNIHALKNQLKSEWHEHKKSYAV
;
A
#
# COMPACT_ATOMS: atom_id res chain seq x y z
N MET A 1 -7.37 -25.30 -21.89
CA MET A 1 -7.62 -23.87 -21.62
C MET A 1 -6.64 -23.43 -20.55
N PRO A 2 -6.17 -22.16 -20.53
CA PRO A 2 -5.40 -21.66 -19.39
C PRO A 2 -6.23 -21.83 -18.12
N LYS A 3 -5.61 -22.26 -17.01
CA LYS A 3 -6.32 -22.37 -15.72
C LYS A 3 -6.38 -20.99 -15.08
N ALA A 4 -7.56 -20.60 -14.60
CA ALA A 4 -7.70 -19.46 -13.72
C ALA A 4 -7.54 -19.89 -12.25
N ILE A 5 -7.04 -18.96 -11.42
CA ILE A 5 -6.80 -19.20 -9.99
C ILE A 5 -7.64 -18.28 -9.10
N GLY A 6 -7.95 -18.75 -7.90
CA GLY A 6 -8.44 -17.92 -6.80
C GLY A 6 -7.28 -17.45 -5.95
N ILE A 7 -7.19 -16.16 -5.67
CA ILE A 7 -6.20 -15.59 -4.75
C ILE A 7 -6.93 -14.92 -3.60
N ASP A 8 -6.56 -15.29 -2.36
CA ASP A 8 -6.82 -14.44 -1.20
C ASP A 8 -5.62 -13.52 -0.96
N LEU A 9 -5.80 -12.22 -1.12
CA LEU A 9 -4.74 -11.22 -0.98
C LEU A 9 -4.93 -10.45 0.33
N GLY A 10 -4.71 -11.14 1.46
CA GLY A 10 -4.96 -10.59 2.79
C GLY A 10 -3.86 -9.66 3.32
N THR A 11 -4.20 -8.85 4.34
CA THR A 11 -3.29 -7.83 4.89
C THR A 11 -1.97 -8.39 5.40
N SER A 12 -1.99 -9.47 6.18
CA SER A 12 -0.83 -10.05 6.85
C SER A 12 -0.39 -11.40 6.28
N PHE A 13 -1.32 -12.15 5.67
CA PHE A 13 -1.10 -13.41 4.95
C PHE A 13 -1.93 -13.40 3.67
N SER A 14 -1.46 -14.11 2.65
CA SER A 14 -2.16 -14.36 1.38
C SER A 14 -2.17 -15.87 1.08
N SER A 15 -3.16 -16.35 0.34
CA SER A 15 -3.26 -17.75 -0.12
C SER A 15 -3.69 -17.81 -1.59
N VAL A 16 -3.48 -18.96 -2.23
CA VAL A 16 -3.82 -19.18 -3.64
C VAL A 16 -4.33 -20.61 -3.84
N ALA A 17 -5.35 -20.75 -4.66
CA ALA A 17 -6.09 -22.00 -4.88
C ALA A 17 -6.50 -22.14 -6.35
N VAL A 18 -6.73 -23.38 -6.78
CA VAL A 18 -7.18 -23.71 -8.15
C VAL A 18 -8.34 -24.70 -8.10
N PHE A 19 -9.33 -24.54 -8.99
CA PHE A 19 -10.33 -25.58 -9.20
C PHE A 19 -9.87 -26.53 -10.30
N GLN A 20 -9.71 -27.80 -9.96
CA GLN A 20 -9.40 -28.87 -10.90
C GLN A 20 -9.95 -30.20 -10.38
N ASN A 21 -10.03 -31.23 -11.24
CA ASN A 21 -10.46 -32.57 -10.82
C ASN A 21 -11.82 -32.60 -10.08
N GLY A 22 -12.73 -31.67 -10.40
CA GLY A 22 -14.06 -31.57 -9.78
C GLY A 22 -14.10 -31.04 -8.33
N HIS A 23 -13.01 -30.47 -7.82
CA HIS A 23 -12.90 -29.87 -6.48
C HIS A 23 -11.92 -28.67 -6.47
N VAL A 24 -11.81 -27.98 -5.33
CA VAL A 24 -10.79 -26.94 -5.13
C VAL A 24 -9.59 -27.52 -4.40
N GLU A 25 -8.39 -27.17 -4.85
CA GLU A 25 -7.12 -27.50 -4.23
C GLU A 25 -6.44 -26.20 -3.76
N ILE A 26 -6.13 -26.08 -2.47
CA ILE A 26 -5.31 -24.97 -1.94
C ILE A 26 -3.84 -25.27 -2.25
N ILE A 27 -3.14 -24.31 -2.84
CA ILE A 27 -1.78 -24.47 -3.31
C ILE A 27 -0.78 -24.10 -2.22
N ARG A 28 0.29 -24.87 -2.10
CA ARG A 28 1.39 -24.62 -1.17
C ARG A 28 2.44 -23.70 -1.80
N ASN A 29 3.04 -22.85 -0.98
CA ASN A 29 4.22 -22.08 -1.36
C ASN A 29 5.50 -22.94 -1.33
N ASP A 30 6.65 -22.34 -1.68
CA ASP A 30 7.99 -22.96 -1.66
C ASP A 30 8.37 -23.66 -0.33
N TYR A 31 7.70 -23.33 0.77
CA TYR A 31 7.92 -23.90 2.11
C TYR A 31 6.94 -25.03 2.48
N GLY A 32 6.03 -25.40 1.58
CA GLY A 32 5.00 -26.40 1.83
C GLY A 32 3.80 -25.88 2.64
N ILE A 33 3.68 -24.57 2.82
CA ILE A 33 2.64 -23.92 3.64
C ILE A 33 1.53 -23.38 2.72
N PHE A 34 0.27 -23.53 3.12
CA PHE A 34 -0.91 -23.09 2.35
C PHE A 34 -1.17 -21.57 2.40
N THR A 35 -0.42 -20.84 3.23
CA THR A 35 -0.46 -19.37 3.33
C THR A 35 0.95 -18.80 3.26
N THR A 36 1.08 -17.60 2.72
CA THR A 36 2.35 -16.85 2.59
C THR A 36 2.20 -15.50 3.28
N PRO A 37 3.11 -15.09 4.18
CA PRO A 37 3.09 -13.76 4.78
C PRO A 37 3.11 -12.66 3.71
N SER A 38 2.25 -11.64 3.86
CA SER A 38 2.14 -10.49 2.96
C SER A 38 3.26 -9.46 3.17
N TYR A 39 4.51 -9.95 3.14
CA TYR A 39 5.75 -9.24 3.39
C TYR A 39 6.62 -9.23 2.11
N VAL A 40 7.25 -8.09 1.82
CA VAL A 40 8.23 -7.93 0.73
C VAL A 40 9.48 -7.25 1.26
N ALA A 41 10.62 -7.94 1.20
CA ALA A 41 11.91 -7.40 1.60
C ALA A 41 12.80 -7.14 0.38
N PHE A 42 13.44 -5.98 0.33
CA PHE A 42 14.43 -5.65 -0.69
C PHE A 42 15.83 -5.96 -0.14
N VAL A 43 16.60 -6.78 -0.85
CA VAL A 43 17.95 -7.20 -0.40
C VAL A 43 18.91 -7.13 -1.58
N ASN A 44 19.83 -6.16 -1.56
CA ASN A 44 20.78 -5.87 -2.63
C ASN A 44 20.10 -5.63 -3.99
N LYS A 45 19.95 -6.69 -4.80
CA LYS A 45 19.29 -6.70 -6.12
C LYS A 45 18.08 -7.65 -6.18
N GLU A 46 17.77 -8.37 -5.11
CA GLU A 46 16.63 -9.29 -5.03
C GLU A 46 15.42 -8.64 -4.35
N ARG A 47 14.24 -9.16 -4.68
CA ARG A 47 12.97 -8.89 -4.00
C ARG A 47 12.48 -10.20 -3.41
N ILE A 48 12.42 -10.27 -2.09
CA ILE A 48 12.11 -11.48 -1.32
C ILE A 48 10.68 -11.35 -0.80
N VAL A 49 9.92 -12.46 -0.78
CA VAL A 49 8.51 -12.51 -0.33
C VAL A 49 8.34 -13.51 0.81
N GLY A 50 7.27 -13.37 1.60
CA GLY A 50 6.85 -14.39 2.58
C GLY A 50 7.72 -14.49 3.82
N ASP A 51 7.86 -15.70 4.37
CA ASP A 51 8.62 -15.95 5.61
C ASP A 51 10.11 -15.57 5.47
N ARG A 52 10.69 -15.71 4.27
CA ARG A 52 12.03 -15.19 3.98
C ARG A 52 12.12 -13.69 4.21
N ALA A 53 11.09 -12.92 3.81
CA ALA A 53 11.04 -11.47 3.94
C ALA A 53 10.84 -11.03 5.40
N LYS A 54 9.96 -11.70 6.15
CA LYS A 54 9.65 -11.37 7.56
C LYS A 54 10.88 -11.39 8.50
N HIS A 55 11.97 -12.05 8.10
CA HIS A 55 13.23 -12.15 8.85
C HIS A 55 14.37 -11.24 8.34
N GLN A 56 14.12 -10.34 7.38
CA GLN A 56 15.14 -9.41 6.84
C GLN A 56 15.26 -8.11 7.65
N ASN A 57 16.07 -7.16 7.16
CA ASN A 57 16.21 -5.82 7.73
C ASN A 57 14.84 -5.09 7.78
N PRO A 58 14.30 -4.72 8.96
CA PRO A 58 12.98 -4.13 9.08
C PRO A 58 12.84 -2.79 8.34
N LEU A 59 13.92 -1.99 8.24
CA LEU A 59 13.91 -0.72 7.50
C LEU A 59 13.62 -0.90 6.00
N ASN A 60 13.85 -2.11 5.47
CA ASN A 60 13.75 -2.44 4.05
C ASN A 60 12.77 -3.59 3.77
N THR A 61 11.91 -3.90 4.76
CA THR A 61 10.93 -4.98 4.74
C THR A 61 9.54 -4.38 4.88
N ILE A 62 8.79 -4.39 3.79
CA ILE A 62 7.47 -3.78 3.69
C ILE A 62 6.40 -4.83 4.00
N PHE A 63 5.44 -4.45 4.82
CA PHE A 63 4.28 -5.26 5.19
C PHE A 63 3.05 -4.37 5.32
N HIS A 64 1.85 -4.96 5.39
CA HIS A 64 0.58 -4.24 5.55
C HIS A 64 0.29 -3.17 4.47
N ALA A 65 0.85 -3.30 3.27
CA ALA A 65 0.63 -2.40 2.12
C ALA A 65 -0.86 -2.19 1.76
N HIS A 66 -1.71 -3.18 2.08
CA HIS A 66 -3.18 -3.09 2.02
C HIS A 66 -3.79 -1.94 2.84
N ARG A 67 -3.13 -1.48 3.91
CA ARG A 67 -3.56 -0.31 4.68
C ARG A 67 -3.13 1.02 4.06
N VAL A 68 -2.17 1.01 3.14
CA VAL A 68 -1.60 2.21 2.47
C VAL A 68 -2.33 2.57 1.18
N ILE A 69 -2.80 1.57 0.40
CA ILE A 69 -3.43 1.82 -0.92
C ILE A 69 -4.61 2.78 -0.85
N ALA A 70 -4.68 3.68 -1.84
CA ALA A 70 -5.71 4.71 -2.00
C ALA A 70 -5.95 5.65 -0.80
N ARG A 71 -5.03 5.70 0.17
CA ARG A 71 -5.05 6.64 1.30
C ARG A 71 -4.09 7.81 1.10
N LYS A 72 -4.24 8.85 1.92
CA LYS A 72 -3.40 10.05 1.98
C LYS A 72 -2.71 10.17 3.34
N LEU A 73 -1.62 10.93 3.39
CA LEU A 73 -0.81 11.08 4.61
C LEU A 73 -1.63 11.53 5.83
N TYR A 74 -2.57 12.45 5.60
CA TYR A 74 -3.39 13.09 6.65
C TYR A 74 -4.63 12.27 7.07
N ASP A 75 -4.85 11.09 6.48
CA ASP A 75 -5.95 10.21 6.90
C ASP A 75 -5.63 9.66 8.30
N SER A 76 -6.60 9.67 9.21
CA SER A 76 -6.40 9.26 10.62
C SER A 76 -5.85 7.84 10.76
N SER A 77 -6.25 6.94 9.86
CA SER A 77 -5.70 5.58 9.71
C SER A 77 -4.20 5.58 9.44
N ILE A 78 -3.72 6.43 8.52
CA ILE A 78 -2.29 6.51 8.19
C ILE A 78 -1.51 7.16 9.32
N GLN A 79 -2.07 8.18 9.98
CA GLN A 79 -1.45 8.80 11.15
C GLN A 79 -1.33 7.84 12.35
N SER A 80 -2.22 6.85 12.47
CA SER A 80 -2.12 5.79 13.49
C SER A 80 -1.00 4.80 13.16
N ASP A 81 -0.96 4.28 11.94
CA ASP A 81 0.01 3.24 11.53
C ASP A 81 1.44 3.77 11.29
N ILE A 82 1.62 5.03 10.86
CA ILE A 82 2.92 5.53 10.38
C ILE A 82 4.03 5.56 11.45
N HIS A 83 3.64 5.61 12.73
CA HIS A 83 4.58 5.53 13.85
C HIS A 83 5.00 4.08 14.20
N GLN A 84 4.22 3.09 13.73
CA GLN A 84 4.42 1.66 13.97
C GLN A 84 5.25 0.99 12.88
N TRP A 85 5.30 1.57 11.68
CA TRP A 85 6.07 1.07 10.55
C TRP A 85 7.57 1.42 10.63
N PRO A 86 8.48 0.45 10.48
CA PRO A 86 9.93 0.72 10.45
C PRO A 86 10.42 1.29 9.11
N PHE A 87 9.60 1.22 8.05
CA PHE A 87 9.91 1.74 6.72
C PHE A 87 9.31 3.14 6.53
N SER A 88 10.00 4.01 5.78
CA SER A 88 9.54 5.39 5.56
C SER A 88 8.52 5.50 4.44
N ILE A 89 7.55 6.41 4.59
CA ILE A 89 6.56 6.78 3.57
C ILE A 89 6.72 8.26 3.24
N ILE A 90 6.56 8.61 1.95
CA ILE A 90 6.50 9.99 1.45
C ILE A 90 5.22 10.23 0.64
N THR A 91 4.79 11.47 0.57
CA THR A 91 3.69 11.92 -0.30
C THR A 91 4.23 12.24 -1.69
N ALA A 92 3.53 11.81 -2.74
CA ALA A 92 3.76 12.20 -4.13
C ALA A 92 3.07 13.53 -4.47
N GLU A 93 3.35 14.07 -5.67
CA GLU A 93 2.81 15.36 -6.14
C GLU A 93 1.27 15.40 -6.20
N ASP A 94 0.61 14.26 -6.38
CA ASP A 94 -0.86 14.11 -6.40
C ASP A 94 -1.49 13.94 -5.00
N GLY A 95 -0.68 13.88 -3.95
CA GLY A 95 -1.11 13.67 -2.57
C GLY A 95 -1.22 12.20 -2.14
N SER A 96 -0.90 11.23 -3.00
CA SER A 96 -0.92 9.79 -2.67
C SER A 96 0.44 9.28 -2.16
N LEU A 97 0.49 8.06 -1.61
CA LEU A 97 1.60 7.60 -0.77
C LEU A 97 2.57 6.65 -1.47
N LYS A 98 3.88 6.93 -1.37
CA LYS A 98 4.98 6.05 -1.81
C LYS A 98 5.82 5.59 -0.62
N ILE A 99 6.23 4.33 -0.67
CA ILE A 99 7.07 3.67 0.33
C ILE A 99 8.53 3.75 -0.13
N LEU A 100 9.43 4.21 0.74
CA LEU A 100 10.86 4.31 0.45
C LEU A 100 11.59 3.02 0.82
N VAL A 101 12.46 2.55 -0.07
CA VAL A 101 13.32 1.38 0.13
C VAL A 101 14.71 1.61 -0.48
N GLN A 102 15.73 0.96 0.08
CA GLN A 102 17.06 0.87 -0.51
C GLN A 102 17.13 -0.35 -1.44
N TYR A 103 17.22 -0.15 -2.75
CA TYR A 103 17.21 -1.23 -3.75
C TYR A 103 18.19 -0.93 -4.89
N LYS A 104 18.97 -1.93 -5.31
CA LYS A 104 20.06 -1.80 -6.30
C LYS A 104 21.10 -0.70 -5.95
N ASN A 105 21.35 -0.49 -4.66
CA ASN A 105 22.17 0.58 -4.05
C ASN A 105 21.60 2.01 -4.17
N GLU A 106 20.36 2.17 -4.63
CA GLU A 106 19.66 3.45 -4.75
C GLU A 106 18.51 3.54 -3.73
N ILE A 107 18.07 4.75 -3.37
CA ILE A 107 16.79 4.93 -2.65
C ILE A 107 15.69 5.02 -3.71
N LYS A 108 14.74 4.09 -3.70
CA LYS A 108 13.58 4.06 -4.62
C LYS A 108 12.27 4.24 -3.87
N ALA A 109 11.31 4.90 -4.53
CA ALA A 109 9.99 5.20 -3.98
C ALA A 109 8.91 4.42 -4.75
N PHE A 110 8.36 3.38 -4.14
CA PHE A 110 7.36 2.50 -4.76
C PHE A 110 5.94 2.79 -4.27
N TRP A 111 4.97 2.73 -5.18
CA TRP A 111 3.55 2.68 -4.82
C TRP A 111 3.21 1.41 -4.03
N ALA A 112 2.22 1.45 -3.15
CA ALA A 112 1.77 0.28 -2.42
C ALA A 112 1.24 -0.82 -3.37
N GLU A 113 0.58 -0.42 -4.46
CA GLU A 113 0.19 -1.25 -5.59
C GLU A 113 1.38 -2.03 -6.19
N LYS A 114 2.58 -1.43 -6.24
CA LYS A 114 3.78 -2.10 -6.73
C LYS A 114 4.31 -3.14 -5.74
N ILE A 115 4.18 -2.90 -4.43
CA ILE A 115 4.51 -3.90 -3.40
C ILE A 115 3.55 -5.09 -3.49
N LEU A 116 2.25 -4.84 -3.60
CA LEU A 116 1.23 -5.88 -3.78
C LEU A 116 1.43 -6.68 -5.07
N SER A 117 1.88 -6.05 -6.16
CA SER A 117 2.20 -6.74 -7.41
C SER A 117 3.35 -7.77 -7.28
N ILE A 118 4.28 -7.57 -6.33
CA ILE A 118 5.37 -8.51 -6.07
C ILE A 118 4.84 -9.74 -5.33
N ILE A 119 3.90 -9.55 -4.39
CA ILE A 119 3.21 -10.66 -3.69
C ILE A 119 2.36 -11.45 -4.68
N LEU A 120 1.56 -10.78 -5.52
CA LEU A 120 0.71 -11.41 -6.54
C LEU A 120 1.55 -12.19 -7.56
N LYS A 121 2.70 -11.68 -7.99
CA LYS A 121 3.63 -12.39 -8.88
C LYS A 121 4.23 -13.64 -8.22
N TYR A 122 4.50 -13.61 -6.90
CA TYR A 122 4.97 -14.78 -6.16
C TYR A 122 3.87 -15.85 -6.02
N LEU A 123 2.65 -15.47 -5.66
CA LEU A 123 1.50 -16.39 -5.56
C LEU A 123 1.15 -17.00 -6.91
N LYS A 124 1.16 -16.19 -7.98
CA LYS A 124 1.06 -16.66 -9.37
C LYS A 124 2.12 -17.73 -9.65
N LYS A 125 3.40 -17.48 -9.34
CA LYS A 125 4.46 -18.46 -9.57
C LYS A 125 4.21 -19.76 -8.81
N CYS A 126 3.83 -19.70 -7.54
CA CYS A 126 3.51 -20.91 -6.75
C CYS A 126 2.40 -21.73 -7.42
N ALA A 127 1.41 -21.07 -8.03
CA ALA A 127 0.38 -21.73 -8.80
C ALA A 127 0.90 -22.30 -10.13
N GLU A 128 1.73 -21.58 -10.88
CA GLU A 128 2.36 -22.06 -12.14
C GLU A 128 3.24 -23.30 -11.89
N ASP A 129 4.08 -23.28 -10.85
CA ASP A 129 4.93 -24.40 -10.45
C ASP A 129 4.12 -25.63 -9.97
N TYR A 130 2.95 -25.43 -9.36
CA TYR A 130 2.03 -26.51 -8.96
C TYR A 130 1.20 -27.07 -10.13
N ILE A 131 0.77 -26.19 -11.04
CA ILE A 131 -0.11 -26.53 -12.18
C ILE A 131 0.67 -27.17 -13.34
N GLY A 132 1.95 -26.83 -13.49
CA GLY A 132 2.80 -27.26 -14.61
C GLY A 132 2.52 -26.53 -15.93
N ASP A 133 1.80 -25.41 -15.89
CA ASP A 133 1.43 -24.56 -17.02
C ASP A 133 1.27 -23.11 -16.55
N SER A 134 1.38 -22.17 -17.49
CA SER A 134 1.26 -20.73 -17.26
C SER A 134 -0.14 -20.33 -16.78
N VAL A 135 -0.18 -19.41 -15.82
CA VAL A 135 -1.43 -18.89 -15.23
C VAL A 135 -1.58 -17.43 -15.64
N LYS A 136 -2.65 -17.13 -16.37
CA LYS A 136 -2.92 -15.76 -16.83
C LYS A 136 -4.04 -15.09 -16.04
N ASP A 137 -5.12 -15.82 -15.80
CA ASP A 137 -6.40 -15.27 -15.37
C ASP A 137 -6.65 -15.57 -13.87
N ALA A 138 -7.22 -14.62 -13.13
CA ALA A 138 -7.45 -14.77 -11.70
C ALA A 138 -8.72 -14.08 -11.20
N VAL A 139 -9.31 -14.64 -10.15
CA VAL A 139 -10.22 -13.92 -9.24
C VAL A 139 -9.46 -13.63 -7.96
N ILE A 140 -9.54 -12.38 -7.49
CA ILE A 140 -8.74 -11.90 -6.35
C ILE A 140 -9.69 -11.36 -5.28
N SER A 141 -9.45 -11.75 -4.03
CA SER A 141 -10.21 -11.24 -2.88
C SER A 141 -9.92 -9.75 -2.64
N VAL A 142 -10.93 -9.06 -2.12
CA VAL A 142 -10.78 -7.75 -1.47
C VAL A 142 -11.63 -7.73 -0.20
N PRO A 143 -11.19 -7.07 0.89
CA PRO A 143 -12.04 -6.87 2.06
C PRO A 143 -13.37 -6.22 1.68
N THR A 144 -14.48 -6.71 2.24
CA THR A 144 -15.84 -6.38 1.81
C THR A 144 -16.11 -4.87 1.69
N CYS A 145 -15.64 -4.10 2.68
CA CYS A 145 -15.76 -2.64 2.73
C CYS A 145 -14.58 -1.87 2.10
N PHE A 146 -13.86 -2.46 1.14
CA PHE A 146 -12.96 -1.69 0.26
C PHE A 146 -13.75 -0.77 -0.67
N ASN A 147 -13.34 0.50 -0.67
CA ASN A 147 -13.89 1.56 -1.52
C ASN A 147 -13.44 1.42 -2.98
N TYR A 148 -14.01 2.24 -3.87
CA TYR A 148 -13.74 2.20 -5.31
C TYR A 148 -12.25 2.27 -5.66
N LEU A 149 -11.52 3.22 -5.07
CA LEU A 149 -10.10 3.47 -5.36
C LEU A 149 -9.22 2.36 -4.78
N GLN A 150 -9.58 1.77 -3.64
CA GLN A 150 -8.90 0.60 -3.09
C GLN A 150 -9.07 -0.62 -4.01
N ARG A 151 -10.28 -0.85 -4.54
CA ARG A 151 -10.55 -1.92 -5.53
C ARG A 151 -9.74 -1.68 -6.82
N GLU A 152 -9.68 -0.45 -7.31
CA GLU A 152 -8.85 -0.08 -8.46
C GLU A 152 -7.35 -0.32 -8.22
N SER A 153 -6.81 0.07 -7.06
CA SER A 153 -5.42 -0.21 -6.65
C SER A 153 -5.08 -1.72 -6.62
N ILE A 154 -6.03 -2.60 -6.25
CA ILE A 154 -5.82 -4.06 -6.33
C ILE A 154 -5.81 -4.55 -7.79
N LYS A 155 -6.69 -4.02 -8.65
CA LYS A 155 -6.71 -4.35 -10.09
C LYS A 155 -5.44 -3.88 -10.81
N GLU A 156 -4.91 -2.72 -10.43
CA GLU A 156 -3.59 -2.24 -10.87
C GLU A 156 -2.47 -3.17 -10.39
N ALA A 157 -2.43 -3.53 -9.10
CA ALA A 157 -1.43 -4.43 -8.54
C ALA A 157 -1.40 -5.80 -9.24
N ALA A 158 -2.57 -6.36 -9.58
CA ALA A 158 -2.69 -7.61 -10.33
C ALA A 158 -2.18 -7.49 -11.77
N THR A 159 -2.52 -6.39 -12.45
CA THR A 159 -2.02 -6.08 -13.80
C THR A 159 -0.49 -5.97 -13.81
N LEU A 160 0.09 -5.27 -12.82
CA LEU A 160 1.53 -5.17 -12.59
C LEU A 160 2.18 -6.50 -12.16
N GLY A 161 1.40 -7.44 -11.62
CA GLY A 161 1.82 -8.81 -11.29
C GLY A 161 1.79 -9.77 -12.48
N GLY A 162 1.27 -9.34 -13.63
CA GLY A 162 1.09 -10.19 -14.81
C GLY A 162 -0.11 -11.13 -14.72
N LEU A 163 -1.18 -10.68 -14.05
CA LEU A 163 -2.47 -11.36 -13.97
C LEU A 163 -3.58 -10.52 -14.62
N ASN A 164 -4.47 -11.19 -15.35
CA ASN A 164 -5.74 -10.64 -15.82
C ASN A 164 -6.82 -10.89 -14.76
N VAL A 165 -7.42 -9.82 -14.24
CA VAL A 165 -8.47 -9.93 -13.22
C VAL A 165 -9.81 -10.20 -13.90
N LEU A 166 -10.33 -11.43 -13.72
CA LEU A 166 -11.68 -11.82 -14.15
C LEU A 166 -12.75 -11.12 -13.31
N LYS A 167 -12.51 -11.03 -12.00
CA LYS A 167 -13.36 -10.34 -11.02
C LYS A 167 -12.58 -10.04 -9.73
N LEU A 168 -12.92 -8.93 -9.08
CA LEU A 168 -12.60 -8.71 -7.66
C LEU A 168 -13.79 -9.18 -6.81
N ILE A 169 -13.57 -10.15 -5.92
CA ILE A 169 -14.62 -10.72 -5.06
C ILE A 169 -14.46 -10.23 -3.62
N SER A 170 -15.55 -9.82 -2.98
CA SER A 170 -15.53 -9.45 -1.55
C SER A 170 -15.22 -10.69 -0.68
N SER A 171 -14.36 -10.57 0.33
CA SER A 171 -13.87 -11.70 1.13
C SER A 171 -14.99 -12.53 1.78
N THR A 172 -15.98 -11.86 2.35
CA THR A 172 -17.19 -12.50 2.91
C THR A 172 -18.01 -13.26 1.87
N ASN A 173 -18.09 -12.75 0.63
CA ASN A 173 -18.82 -13.39 -0.47
C ASN A 173 -18.09 -14.65 -0.97
N ALA A 174 -16.74 -14.60 -1.04
CA ALA A 174 -15.93 -15.78 -1.34
C ALA A 174 -16.11 -16.87 -0.26
N ALA A 175 -16.07 -16.50 1.02
CA ALA A 175 -16.35 -17.44 2.12
C ALA A 175 -17.77 -18.03 2.03
N ALA A 176 -18.78 -17.26 1.61
CA ALA A 176 -20.14 -17.75 1.37
C ALA A 176 -20.23 -18.74 0.18
N LEU A 177 -19.47 -18.52 -0.92
CA LEU A 177 -19.35 -19.50 -2.01
C LEU A 177 -18.70 -20.80 -1.52
N ALA A 178 -17.60 -20.70 -0.76
CA ALA A 178 -16.93 -21.87 -0.18
C ALA A 178 -17.85 -22.67 0.76
N PHE A 179 -18.68 -21.97 1.54
CA PHE A 179 -19.70 -22.55 2.41
C PHE A 179 -20.79 -23.30 1.60
N ASN A 180 -21.35 -22.66 0.57
CA ASN A 180 -22.49 -23.19 -0.20
C ASN A 180 -22.08 -24.31 -1.20
N PHE A 181 -20.82 -24.38 -1.60
CA PHE A 181 -20.37 -25.29 -2.66
C PHE A 181 -20.58 -26.79 -2.36
N ASN A 182 -20.36 -27.23 -1.11
CA ASN A 182 -20.45 -28.62 -0.70
C ASN A 182 -21.74 -28.96 0.10
N ARG A 183 -22.80 -28.15 -0.02
CA ARG A 183 -24.02 -28.26 0.78
C ARG A 183 -25.28 -28.51 -0.05
N ASN A 184 -26.31 -29.04 0.61
CA ASN A 184 -27.66 -29.14 0.05
C ASN A 184 -28.22 -27.74 -0.27
N LYS A 185 -29.02 -27.65 -1.35
CA LYS A 185 -29.61 -26.40 -1.86
C LYS A 185 -30.86 -25.94 -1.10
N GLU A 186 -30.84 -26.12 0.21
CA GLU A 186 -31.87 -25.64 1.13
C GLU A 186 -31.64 -24.13 1.39
N GLU A 187 -32.69 -23.32 1.28
CA GLU A 187 -32.57 -21.87 1.42
C GLU A 187 -32.31 -21.46 2.87
N LYS A 188 -31.21 -20.73 3.10
CA LYS A 188 -30.73 -20.31 4.43
C LYS A 188 -30.16 -18.91 4.41
N THR A 189 -30.52 -18.11 5.42
CA THR A 189 -29.91 -16.81 5.68
C THR A 189 -28.69 -16.99 6.58
N ILE A 190 -27.51 -16.57 6.14
CA ILE A 190 -26.26 -16.68 6.91
C ILE A 190 -25.67 -15.32 7.21
N MET A 191 -24.97 -15.21 8.35
CA MET A 191 -24.02 -14.12 8.58
C MET A 191 -22.61 -14.66 8.38
N VAL A 192 -21.86 -14.07 7.45
CA VAL A 192 -20.40 -14.25 7.38
C VAL A 192 -19.73 -13.11 8.13
N PHE A 193 -18.90 -13.46 9.11
CA PHE A 193 -18.07 -12.54 9.88
C PHE A 193 -16.61 -12.83 9.59
N ASP A 194 -15.99 -11.94 8.82
CA ASP A 194 -14.57 -11.92 8.46
C ASP A 194 -13.83 -10.97 9.40
N PHE A 195 -12.81 -11.45 10.12
CA PHE A 195 -11.91 -10.60 10.87
C PHE A 195 -10.46 -11.02 10.60
N GLY A 196 -9.89 -10.42 9.56
CA GLY A 196 -8.52 -10.68 9.11
C GLY A 196 -7.46 -9.92 9.89
N GLY A 197 -6.26 -9.86 9.32
CA GLY A 197 -5.11 -9.16 9.91
C GLY A 197 -5.20 -7.63 9.90
N GLY A 198 -5.98 -7.03 9.00
CA GLY A 198 -6.03 -5.55 8.86
C GLY A 198 -7.42 -4.94 8.61
N SER A 199 -8.47 -5.77 8.46
CA SER A 199 -9.82 -5.38 8.09
C SER A 199 -10.87 -6.33 8.68
N LEU A 200 -12.06 -5.79 8.97
CA LEU A 200 -13.23 -6.50 9.47
C LEU A 200 -14.37 -6.36 8.45
N GLY A 201 -15.00 -7.48 8.09
CA GLY A 201 -16.15 -7.54 7.19
C GLY A 201 -17.29 -8.33 7.81
N VAL A 202 -18.51 -7.81 7.72
CA VAL A 202 -19.74 -8.52 8.07
C VAL A 202 -20.63 -8.51 6.84
N SER A 203 -21.26 -9.64 6.53
CA SER A 203 -22.25 -9.71 5.45
C SER A 203 -23.39 -10.62 5.84
N ILE A 204 -24.61 -10.17 5.55
CA ILE A 204 -25.82 -11.00 5.61
C ILE A 204 -26.09 -11.49 4.19
N LEU A 205 -26.23 -12.80 4.00
CA LEU A 205 -26.46 -13.41 2.71
C LEU A 205 -27.56 -14.46 2.76
N THR A 206 -28.39 -14.53 1.73
CA THR A 206 -29.24 -15.69 1.46
C THR A 206 -28.45 -16.70 0.63
N THR A 207 -28.51 -17.98 0.98
CA THR A 207 -27.79 -19.07 0.31
C THR A 207 -28.73 -20.22 -0.04
N GLY A 208 -28.54 -20.78 -1.24
CA GLY A 208 -29.32 -21.89 -1.79
C GLY A 208 -28.73 -22.26 -3.16
N ASP A 209 -29.56 -22.35 -4.20
CA ASP A 209 -29.05 -22.45 -5.58
C ASP A 209 -28.12 -21.28 -5.94
N SER A 210 -28.48 -20.06 -5.55
CA SER A 210 -27.64 -18.87 -5.62
C SER A 210 -27.02 -18.50 -4.27
N VAL A 211 -26.14 -17.50 -4.27
CA VAL A 211 -25.66 -16.76 -3.11
C VAL A 211 -25.99 -15.29 -3.33
N ALA A 212 -26.82 -14.72 -2.47
CA ALA A 212 -27.35 -13.37 -2.62
C ALA A 212 -26.94 -12.52 -1.40
N VAL A 213 -26.23 -11.42 -1.63
CA VAL A 213 -25.79 -10.50 -0.56
C VAL A 213 -26.92 -9.54 -0.22
N GLU A 214 -27.46 -9.57 1.00
CA GLU A 214 -28.51 -8.66 1.45
C GLU A 214 -27.93 -7.36 2.02
N SER A 215 -26.81 -7.45 2.74
CA SER A 215 -26.09 -6.27 3.24
C SER A 215 -24.62 -6.54 3.54
N VAL A 216 -23.83 -5.46 3.54
CA VAL A 216 -22.41 -5.48 3.93
C VAL A 216 -22.06 -4.37 4.92
N SER A 217 -21.24 -4.69 5.92
CA SER A 217 -20.79 -3.78 6.98
C SER A 217 -19.35 -4.12 7.37
N GLY A 218 -18.68 -3.26 8.15
CA GLY A 218 -17.29 -3.47 8.57
C GLY A 218 -16.41 -2.23 8.40
N ASP A 219 -15.10 -2.44 8.50
CA ASP A 219 -14.05 -1.42 8.44
C ASP A 219 -12.81 -1.97 7.68
N SER A 220 -12.31 -1.20 6.70
CA SER A 220 -11.13 -1.54 5.91
C SER A 220 -9.78 -1.25 6.61
N HIS A 221 -9.82 -0.88 7.89
CA HIS A 221 -8.65 -0.56 8.71
C HIS A 221 -8.77 -1.07 10.16
N LEU A 222 -9.64 -2.03 10.45
CA LEU A 222 -9.74 -2.66 11.78
C LEU A 222 -9.38 -4.15 11.69
N GLY A 223 -8.32 -4.60 12.35
CA GLY A 223 -7.73 -5.93 12.13
C GLY A 223 -6.94 -6.50 13.30
N GLY A 224 -6.40 -7.70 13.08
CA GLY A 224 -5.45 -8.34 13.99
C GLY A 224 -4.27 -7.45 14.40
N GLU A 225 -3.75 -6.62 13.49
CA GLU A 225 -2.62 -5.70 13.73
C GLU A 225 -2.92 -4.63 14.79
N ASP A 226 -4.18 -4.21 14.97
CA ASP A 226 -4.49 -3.15 15.96
C ASP A 226 -4.36 -3.66 17.39
N PHE A 227 -4.70 -4.93 17.60
CA PHE A 227 -4.39 -5.64 18.84
C PHE A 227 -2.88 -5.81 19.06
N ASP A 228 -2.11 -6.02 17.98
CA ASP A 228 -0.65 -6.14 18.09
C ASP A 228 0.01 -4.78 18.38
N ASN A 229 -0.44 -3.70 17.73
CA ASN A 229 0.00 -2.33 17.99
C ASN A 229 -0.26 -1.93 19.46
N LEU A 230 -1.46 -2.17 19.99
CA LEU A 230 -1.76 -1.93 21.40
C LEU A 230 -0.80 -2.68 22.34
N LEU A 231 -0.58 -3.98 22.09
CA LEU A 231 0.39 -4.77 22.87
C LEU A 231 1.82 -4.24 22.75
N ILE A 232 2.24 -3.82 21.56
CA ILE A 232 3.57 -3.25 21.31
C ILE A 232 3.74 -1.96 22.11
N ASP A 233 2.80 -1.03 22.06
CA ASP A 233 2.88 0.24 22.79
C ASP A 233 2.91 0.01 24.31
N TYR A 234 2.09 -0.92 24.82
CA TYR A 234 2.14 -1.34 26.22
C TYR A 234 3.53 -1.87 26.62
N PHE A 235 4.13 -2.76 25.81
CA PHE A 235 5.44 -3.34 26.12
C PHE A 235 6.63 -2.40 25.84
N VAL A 236 6.49 -1.43 24.93
CA VAL A 236 7.42 -0.30 24.74
C VAL A 236 7.47 0.52 26.03
N ASP A 237 6.32 0.92 26.57
CA ASP A 237 6.26 1.68 27.81
C ASP A 237 6.62 0.85 29.05
N GLU A 238 6.30 -0.45 29.09
CA GLU A 238 6.76 -1.35 30.16
C GLU A 238 8.31 -1.44 30.19
N PHE A 239 8.95 -1.61 29.02
CA PHE A 239 10.40 -1.64 28.90
C PHE A 239 11.02 -0.29 29.28
N LYS A 240 10.45 0.82 28.79
CA LYS A 240 10.88 2.18 29.09
C LYS A 240 10.74 2.52 30.57
N PHE A 241 9.68 2.06 31.23
CA PHE A 241 9.49 2.17 32.66
C PHE A 241 10.51 1.33 33.45
N LYS A 242 10.70 0.05 33.10
CA LYS A 242 11.61 -0.87 33.80
C LYS A 242 13.09 -0.50 33.65
N TYR A 243 13.54 -0.20 32.44
CA TYR A 243 14.97 -0.10 32.10
C TYR A 243 15.44 1.31 31.75
N LYS A 244 14.54 2.30 31.72
CA LYS A 244 14.82 3.72 31.39
C LYS A 244 15.50 3.92 30.03
N LYS A 245 15.25 3.01 29.08
CA LYS A 245 15.71 3.07 27.69
C LYS A 245 14.53 2.95 26.73
N ASP A 246 14.63 3.59 25.57
CA ASP A 246 13.54 3.67 24.59
C ASP A 246 13.83 2.79 23.38
N ILE A 247 13.06 1.71 23.20
CA ILE A 247 13.28 0.73 22.13
C ILE A 247 12.86 1.22 20.74
N LEU A 248 12.10 2.31 20.64
CA LEU A 248 11.73 2.93 19.36
C LEU A 248 12.96 3.47 18.62
N LEU A 249 14.07 3.70 19.34
CA LEU A 249 15.37 4.07 18.78
C LEU A 249 16.06 2.92 18.02
N ASN A 250 15.54 1.68 18.09
CA ASN A 250 16.12 0.51 17.43
C ASN A 250 15.04 -0.29 16.68
N PRO A 251 14.87 -0.09 15.36
CA PRO A 251 13.89 -0.80 14.54
C PRO A 251 14.01 -2.33 14.58
N ARG A 252 15.20 -2.88 14.86
CA ARG A 252 15.39 -4.34 15.03
C ARG A 252 14.87 -4.83 16.38
N ALA A 253 14.99 -4.04 17.45
CA ALA A 253 14.37 -4.33 18.74
C ALA A 253 12.83 -4.29 18.62
N LEU A 254 12.29 -3.23 18.01
CA LEU A 254 10.85 -3.06 17.81
C LEU A 254 10.26 -4.19 16.94
N CYS A 255 10.94 -4.61 15.86
CA CYS A 255 10.53 -5.74 15.03
C CYS A 255 10.51 -7.08 15.82
N ARG A 256 11.50 -7.32 16.68
CA ARG A 256 11.51 -8.50 17.57
C ARG A 256 10.35 -8.47 18.56
N LEU A 257 10.01 -7.30 19.11
CA LEU A 257 8.85 -7.15 19.99
C LEU A 257 7.53 -7.36 19.24
N ARG A 258 7.34 -6.76 18.04
CA ARG A 258 6.14 -6.96 17.19
C ARG A 258 5.85 -8.44 16.95
N ASN A 259 6.86 -9.21 16.55
CA ASN A 259 6.73 -10.67 16.36
C ASN A 259 6.40 -11.42 17.66
N ALA A 260 6.87 -10.95 18.82
CA ALA A 260 6.56 -11.54 20.12
C ALA A 260 5.13 -11.19 20.59
N CYS A 261 4.64 -9.97 20.33
CA CYS A 261 3.26 -9.57 20.61
C CYS A 261 2.25 -10.36 19.77
N GLU A 262 2.49 -10.48 18.46
CA GLU A 262 1.67 -11.30 17.55
C GLU A 262 1.59 -12.76 18.04
N ASN A 263 2.73 -13.31 18.47
CA ASN A 263 2.80 -14.67 19.02
C ASN A 263 2.09 -14.78 20.38
N ALA A 264 2.25 -13.81 21.27
CA ALA A 264 1.55 -13.78 22.56
C ALA A 264 0.03 -13.75 22.38
N LYS A 265 -0.49 -12.92 21.47
CA LYS A 265 -1.92 -12.88 21.10
C LYS A 265 -2.45 -14.23 20.58
N LYS A 266 -1.66 -14.91 19.74
CA LYS A 266 -1.96 -16.26 19.23
C LYS A 266 -1.96 -17.32 20.34
N ILE A 267 -1.02 -17.24 21.28
CA ILE A 267 -0.97 -18.10 22.47
C ILE A 267 -2.19 -17.86 23.37
N LEU A 268 -2.48 -16.59 23.70
CA LEU A 268 -3.65 -16.19 24.52
C LEU A 268 -4.99 -16.59 23.91
N SER A 269 -5.06 -16.82 22.60
CA SER A 269 -6.26 -17.36 21.95
C SER A 269 -6.57 -18.80 22.36
N ASN A 270 -5.60 -19.51 22.95
CA ASN A 270 -5.71 -20.90 23.41
C ASN A 270 -5.53 -21.01 24.94
N THR A 271 -4.49 -20.38 25.50
CA THR A 271 -4.18 -20.39 26.95
C THR A 271 -4.63 -19.11 27.65
N ASN A 272 -4.75 -19.15 28.99
CA ASN A 272 -5.13 -17.98 29.78
C ASN A 272 -3.96 -17.03 30.08
N GLN A 273 -2.71 -17.42 29.76
CA GLN A 273 -1.50 -16.63 29.93
C GLN A 273 -0.48 -16.93 28.81
N ALA A 274 0.36 -15.94 28.49
CA ALA A 274 1.48 -16.05 27.56
C ALA A 274 2.72 -15.34 28.13
N SER A 275 3.92 -15.87 27.84
CA SER A 275 5.20 -15.27 28.24
C SER A 275 5.93 -14.67 27.04
N ILE A 276 6.38 -13.42 27.15
CA ILE A 276 7.30 -12.79 26.21
C ILE A 276 8.71 -12.91 26.78
N GLN A 277 9.61 -13.53 26.01
CA GLN A 277 10.99 -13.79 26.39
C GLN A 277 11.91 -13.38 25.22
N LEU A 278 12.72 -12.34 25.41
CA LEU A 278 13.52 -11.71 24.35
C LEU A 278 14.92 -11.36 24.87
N ASP A 279 15.87 -12.27 24.65
CA ASP A 279 17.27 -12.07 25.05
C ASP A 279 17.94 -10.93 24.24
N SER A 280 18.73 -10.09 24.91
CA SER A 280 19.42 -8.94 24.33
C SER A 280 18.52 -8.13 23.38
N LEU A 281 17.34 -7.72 23.86
CA LEU A 281 16.36 -6.97 23.07
C LEU A 281 16.91 -5.61 22.63
N PHE A 282 17.50 -4.87 23.58
CA PHE A 282 18.06 -3.53 23.38
C PHE A 282 19.30 -3.36 24.29
N ASP A 283 20.43 -2.92 23.75
CA ASP A 283 21.70 -2.72 24.49
C ASP A 283 22.11 -3.87 25.44
N GLY A 284 21.94 -5.12 25.01
CA GLY A 284 22.25 -6.30 25.84
C GLY A 284 21.22 -6.63 26.94
N ILE A 285 20.18 -5.82 27.10
CA ILE A 285 19.12 -6.04 28.10
C ILE A 285 18.15 -7.12 27.61
N ASN A 286 17.99 -8.19 28.39
CA ASN A 286 16.96 -9.19 28.18
C ASN A 286 15.61 -8.67 28.66
N PHE A 287 14.54 -8.91 27.89
CA PHE A 287 13.17 -8.59 28.28
C PHE A 287 12.39 -9.87 28.57
N TYR A 288 11.90 -9.99 29.81
CA TYR A 288 11.02 -11.08 30.24
C TYR A 288 9.78 -10.47 30.90
N THR A 289 8.61 -10.80 30.40
CA THR A 289 7.31 -10.35 30.94
C THR A 289 6.21 -11.37 30.60
N ASN A 290 5.10 -11.33 31.33
CA ASN A 290 3.96 -12.23 31.16
C ASN A 290 2.67 -11.43 31.04
N ILE A 291 1.74 -11.91 30.22
CA ILE A 291 0.41 -11.31 30.02
C ILE A 291 -0.69 -12.36 30.21
N SER A 292 -1.79 -11.97 30.84
CA SER A 292 -3.00 -12.80 30.94
C SER A 292 -4.00 -12.46 29.82
N ARG A 293 -4.86 -13.43 29.48
CA ARG A 293 -5.97 -13.21 28.55
C ARG A 293 -6.91 -12.12 29.08
N GLU A 294 -7.17 -12.14 30.38
CA GLU A 294 -8.02 -11.16 31.08
C GLU A 294 -7.50 -9.73 30.89
N PHE A 295 -6.20 -9.48 31.12
CA PHE A 295 -5.59 -8.17 30.89
C PHE A 295 -5.61 -7.78 29.40
N PHE A 296 -5.36 -8.72 28.47
CA PHE A 296 -5.48 -8.45 27.03
C PHE A 296 -6.93 -8.09 26.62
N GLU A 297 -7.92 -8.79 27.17
CA GLU A 297 -9.35 -8.53 26.89
C GLU A 297 -9.84 -7.21 27.48
N GLU A 298 -9.34 -6.81 28.65
CA GLU A 298 -9.56 -5.49 29.25
C GLU A 298 -8.86 -4.39 28.45
N PHE A 299 -7.55 -4.53 28.19
CA PHE A 299 -6.73 -3.50 27.55
C PHE A 299 -7.15 -3.20 26.10
N CYS A 300 -7.73 -4.19 25.39
CA CYS A 300 -8.25 -4.00 24.03
C CYS A 300 -9.78 -3.80 24.00
N SER A 301 -10.43 -3.45 25.12
CA SER A 301 -11.88 -3.28 25.23
C SER A 301 -12.47 -2.35 24.16
N ASP A 302 -11.77 -1.26 23.85
CA ASP A 302 -12.19 -0.24 22.87
C ASP A 302 -12.25 -0.76 21.43
N ILE A 303 -11.59 -1.88 21.12
CA ILE A 303 -11.75 -2.58 19.84
C ILE A 303 -12.94 -3.54 19.94
N PHE A 304 -13.00 -4.33 21.03
CA PHE A 304 -14.04 -5.34 21.23
C PHE A 304 -15.46 -4.74 21.27
N GLN A 305 -15.65 -3.58 21.90
CA GLN A 305 -16.95 -2.90 22.02
C GLN A 305 -17.53 -2.44 20.66
N LYS A 306 -16.69 -2.22 19.64
CA LYS A 306 -17.13 -1.82 18.29
C LYS A 306 -17.68 -2.98 17.46
N ILE A 307 -17.34 -4.23 17.81
CA ILE A 307 -17.67 -5.41 17.00
C ILE A 307 -19.21 -5.60 16.84
N PRO A 308 -20.04 -5.49 17.89
CA PRO A 308 -21.49 -5.54 17.77
C PRO A 308 -22.10 -4.47 16.85
N GLU A 309 -21.54 -3.26 16.81
CA GLU A 309 -22.06 -2.15 15.99
C GLU A 309 -22.05 -2.50 14.49
N PHE A 310 -20.98 -3.17 14.02
CA PHE A 310 -20.89 -3.61 12.63
C PHE A 310 -21.94 -4.67 12.29
N ILE A 311 -22.27 -5.56 13.24
CA ILE A 311 -23.29 -6.61 13.09
C ILE A 311 -24.70 -5.99 13.10
N GLU A 312 -25.00 -5.10 14.06
CA GLU A 312 -26.27 -4.37 14.08
C GLU A 312 -26.51 -3.57 12.81
N LYS A 313 -25.46 -2.92 12.28
CA LYS A 313 -25.53 -2.18 11.02
C LYS A 313 -25.81 -3.09 9.83
N ALA A 314 -25.21 -4.30 9.78
CA ALA A 314 -25.49 -5.27 8.73
C ALA A 314 -26.96 -5.76 8.78
N LEU A 315 -27.44 -6.18 9.95
CA LEU A 315 -28.82 -6.62 10.15
C LEU A 315 -29.84 -5.51 9.82
N ARG A 316 -29.60 -4.29 10.30
CA ARG A 316 -30.45 -3.11 10.05
C ARG A 316 -30.52 -2.72 8.57
N ASP A 317 -29.42 -2.87 7.84
CA ASP A 317 -29.36 -2.62 6.40
C ASP A 317 -30.09 -3.71 5.59
N ALA A 318 -29.97 -4.98 6.01
CA ALA A 318 -30.73 -6.10 5.45
C ALA A 318 -32.22 -6.06 5.83
N LYS A 319 -32.56 -5.31 6.89
CA LYS A 319 -33.88 -5.23 7.56
C LYS A 319 -34.30 -6.56 8.20
N MET A 320 -33.33 -7.32 8.69
CA MET A 320 -33.54 -8.63 9.31
C MET A 320 -33.31 -8.55 10.82
N ASP A 321 -34.11 -9.29 11.58
CA ASP A 321 -33.93 -9.52 13.01
C ASP A 321 -32.85 -10.58 13.27
N LYS A 322 -32.24 -10.54 14.46
CA LYS A 322 -31.21 -11.53 14.88
C LYS A 322 -31.70 -12.98 14.79
N ASN A 323 -33.02 -13.18 14.91
CA ASN A 323 -33.65 -14.48 14.88
C ASN A 323 -33.71 -15.11 13.49
N GLU A 324 -33.59 -14.33 12.40
CA GLU A 324 -33.69 -14.81 11.02
C GLU A 324 -32.36 -15.38 10.47
N ILE A 325 -31.23 -15.21 11.17
CA ILE A 325 -29.92 -15.74 10.74
C ILE A 325 -29.76 -17.22 11.12
N ASP A 326 -29.82 -18.14 10.17
CA ASP A 326 -29.73 -19.60 10.39
C ASP A 326 -28.33 -20.06 10.84
N GLU A 327 -27.27 -19.61 10.16
CA GLU A 327 -25.89 -20.02 10.47
C GLU A 327 -24.93 -18.82 10.52
N ILE A 328 -24.01 -18.84 11.49
CA ILE A 328 -23.01 -17.79 11.74
C ILE A 328 -21.63 -18.31 11.38
N ILE A 329 -21.03 -17.82 10.31
CA ILE A 329 -19.79 -18.32 9.72
C ILE A 329 -18.63 -17.40 10.10
N LEU A 330 -17.55 -17.97 10.65
CA LEU A 330 -16.35 -17.21 11.03
C LEU A 330 -15.20 -17.46 10.04
N VAL A 331 -14.61 -16.39 9.50
CA VAL A 331 -13.39 -16.43 8.66
C VAL A 331 -12.40 -15.34 9.06
N GLY A 332 -11.14 -15.46 8.63
CA GLY A 332 -10.05 -14.58 9.05
C GLY A 332 -9.51 -14.94 10.44
N GLY A 333 -8.17 -14.99 10.55
CA GLY A 333 -7.49 -15.52 11.74
C GLY A 333 -7.77 -14.81 13.06
N SER A 334 -8.21 -13.55 13.07
CA SER A 334 -8.53 -12.82 14.32
C SER A 334 -9.79 -13.37 15.01
N THR A 335 -10.70 -14.02 14.26
CA THR A 335 -11.87 -14.71 14.84
C THR A 335 -11.50 -15.84 15.81
N ARG A 336 -10.24 -16.30 15.81
CA ARG A 336 -9.72 -17.29 16.77
C ARG A 336 -9.62 -16.75 18.21
N ILE A 337 -9.68 -15.43 18.42
CA ILE A 337 -9.67 -14.81 19.76
C ILE A 337 -10.97 -15.16 20.53
N PRO A 338 -10.90 -15.76 21.73
CA PRO A 338 -12.06 -16.16 22.51
C PRO A 338 -13.09 -15.06 22.75
N LYS A 339 -12.65 -13.83 23.05
CA LYS A 339 -13.56 -12.70 23.28
C LYS A 339 -14.48 -12.37 22.12
N ILE A 340 -13.98 -12.53 20.90
CA ILE A 340 -14.74 -12.24 19.68
C ILE A 340 -15.81 -13.31 19.47
N GLN A 341 -15.48 -14.57 19.70
CA GLN A 341 -16.45 -15.67 19.70
C GLN A 341 -17.48 -15.50 20.83
N GLN A 342 -17.07 -15.06 22.02
CA GLN A 342 -17.98 -14.73 23.12
C GLN A 342 -18.98 -13.65 22.69
N LEU A 343 -18.50 -12.49 22.23
CA LEU A 343 -19.34 -11.35 21.84
C LEU A 343 -20.36 -11.70 20.74
N ILE A 344 -19.98 -12.52 19.75
CA ILE A 344 -20.89 -12.95 18.69
C ILE A 344 -21.92 -13.96 19.24
N SER A 345 -21.53 -14.84 20.17
CA SER A 345 -22.45 -15.80 20.83
C SER A 345 -23.44 -15.10 21.76
N ASP A 346 -22.98 -14.13 22.54
CA ASP A 346 -23.79 -13.30 23.44
C ASP A 346 -24.77 -12.42 22.63
N PHE A 347 -24.38 -12.00 21.42
CA PHE A 347 -25.22 -11.23 20.52
C PHE A 347 -26.31 -12.08 19.83
N PHE A 348 -26.03 -13.35 19.53
CA PHE A 348 -26.95 -14.32 18.93
C PHE A 348 -27.22 -15.50 19.88
N PRO A 349 -27.93 -15.29 21.01
CA PRO A 349 -28.09 -16.29 22.06
C PRO A 349 -28.73 -17.58 21.53
N GLY A 350 -28.10 -18.71 21.83
CA GLY A 350 -28.54 -20.05 21.42
C GLY A 350 -28.12 -20.47 20.00
N LYS A 351 -27.52 -19.59 19.20
CA LYS A 351 -27.06 -19.94 17.84
C LYS A 351 -25.57 -20.34 17.85
N PRO A 352 -25.21 -21.58 17.44
CA PRO A 352 -23.83 -22.04 17.49
C PRO A 352 -22.99 -21.39 16.38
N LEU A 353 -21.76 -20.98 16.74
CA LEU A 353 -20.78 -20.48 15.79
C LEU A 353 -20.31 -21.62 14.86
N ASN A 354 -20.55 -21.48 13.56
CA ASN A 354 -20.16 -22.48 12.57
C ASN A 354 -18.66 -22.39 12.27
N LYS A 355 -17.96 -23.52 12.47
CA LYS A 355 -16.51 -23.71 12.26
C LYS A 355 -16.20 -24.79 11.21
N SER A 356 -17.11 -25.01 10.26
CA SER A 356 -16.97 -26.02 9.18
C SER A 356 -16.05 -25.58 8.03
N LEU A 357 -15.68 -24.30 7.96
CA LEU A 357 -14.65 -23.78 7.07
C LEU A 357 -13.36 -23.52 7.84
N ASN A 358 -12.22 -23.70 7.17
CA ASN A 358 -10.93 -23.22 7.68
C ASN A 358 -10.85 -21.68 7.49
N PRO A 359 -10.79 -20.88 8.57
CA PRO A 359 -10.87 -19.42 8.47
C PRO A 359 -9.69 -18.79 7.73
N ASP A 360 -8.58 -19.51 7.56
CA ASP A 360 -7.35 -19.02 6.90
C ASP A 360 -7.22 -19.47 5.43
N GLU A 361 -8.18 -20.26 4.91
CA GLU A 361 -8.17 -20.80 3.52
C GLU A 361 -9.49 -20.55 2.76
N ALA A 362 -10.61 -20.36 3.47
CA ALA A 362 -11.96 -20.26 2.89
C ALA A 362 -12.12 -19.19 1.80
N ILE A 363 -11.42 -18.06 1.92
CA ILE A 363 -11.52 -16.94 0.98
C ILE A 363 -10.86 -17.31 -0.35
N ALA A 364 -9.67 -17.94 -0.32
CA ALA A 364 -9.01 -18.45 -1.53
C ALA A 364 -9.82 -19.61 -2.16
N TYR A 365 -10.40 -20.48 -1.33
CA TYR A 365 -11.30 -21.56 -1.78
C TYR A 365 -12.51 -21.00 -2.56
N GLY A 366 -13.15 -19.96 -2.02
CA GLY A 366 -14.26 -19.25 -2.67
C GLY A 366 -13.88 -18.55 -3.96
N ALA A 367 -12.74 -17.84 -3.96
CA ALA A 367 -12.21 -17.20 -5.16
C ALA A 367 -11.89 -18.21 -6.28
N ALA A 368 -11.47 -19.43 -5.94
CA ALA A 368 -11.19 -20.48 -6.92
C ALA A 368 -12.47 -21.07 -7.55
N ILE A 369 -13.58 -21.12 -6.80
CA ILE A 369 -14.91 -21.46 -7.36
C ILE A 369 -15.35 -20.37 -8.34
N GLU A 370 -15.27 -19.10 -7.95
CA GLU A 370 -15.64 -17.97 -8.82
C GLU A 370 -14.77 -17.92 -10.09
N ALA A 371 -13.47 -18.19 -9.97
CA ALA A 371 -12.57 -18.32 -11.11
C ALA A 371 -12.98 -19.46 -12.06
N ALA A 372 -13.48 -20.58 -11.53
CA ALA A 372 -13.97 -21.70 -12.31
C ALA A 372 -15.30 -21.40 -13.03
N ILE A 373 -16.24 -20.71 -12.37
CA ILE A 373 -17.47 -20.17 -12.98
C ILE A 373 -17.10 -19.29 -14.18
N LEU A 374 -16.27 -18.27 -13.95
CA LEU A 374 -15.93 -17.27 -14.96
C LEU A 374 -15.05 -17.81 -16.09
N SER A 375 -14.38 -18.95 -15.90
CA SER A 375 -13.59 -19.64 -16.93
C SER A 375 -14.41 -20.64 -17.77
N GLY A 376 -15.72 -20.77 -17.53
CA GLY A 376 -16.56 -21.73 -18.25
C GLY A 376 -16.23 -23.19 -17.93
N ASN A 377 -15.81 -23.49 -16.70
CA ASN A 377 -15.44 -24.85 -16.30
C ASN A 377 -16.71 -25.66 -15.95
N GLU A 378 -17.41 -26.15 -16.97
CA GLU A 378 -18.72 -26.82 -16.93
C GLU A 378 -18.72 -28.21 -16.25
N THR A 379 -18.09 -28.35 -15.09
CA THR A 379 -18.43 -29.44 -14.18
C THR A 379 -19.80 -29.14 -13.56
N GLY A 380 -20.73 -30.09 -13.61
CA GLY A 380 -22.14 -29.87 -13.21
C GLY A 380 -22.37 -29.47 -11.73
N ARG A 381 -21.33 -29.46 -10.90
CA ARG A 381 -21.37 -28.90 -9.53
C ARG A 381 -21.32 -27.36 -9.50
N ILE A 382 -20.78 -26.73 -10.55
CA ILE A 382 -20.53 -25.29 -10.63
C ILE A 382 -21.61 -24.58 -11.47
N GLN A 383 -22.16 -25.26 -12.47
CA GLN A 383 -22.88 -24.69 -13.63
C GLN A 383 -24.17 -23.90 -13.29
N HIS A 384 -24.61 -23.89 -12.02
CA HIS A 384 -25.80 -23.19 -11.54
C HIS A 384 -25.53 -22.23 -10.36
N LEU A 385 -24.29 -22.13 -9.87
CA LEU A 385 -23.96 -21.30 -8.71
C LEU A 385 -23.82 -19.82 -9.12
N LEU A 386 -24.84 -19.03 -8.81
CA LEU A 386 -24.91 -17.59 -9.12
C LEU A 386 -24.61 -16.72 -7.89
N LEU A 387 -23.68 -15.76 -7.99
CA LEU A 387 -23.41 -14.75 -6.97
C LEU A 387 -24.06 -13.40 -7.31
N LEU A 388 -24.99 -12.93 -6.46
CA LEU A 388 -25.68 -11.64 -6.57
C LEU A 388 -25.16 -10.65 -5.52
N ASP A 389 -24.20 -9.82 -5.92
CA ASP A 389 -23.45 -8.89 -5.06
C ASP A 389 -24.13 -7.51 -4.90
N VAL A 390 -23.57 -6.64 -4.04
CA VAL A 390 -24.07 -5.28 -3.76
C VAL A 390 -22.96 -4.23 -3.70
N ALA A 391 -23.31 -2.96 -3.92
CA ALA A 391 -22.42 -1.82 -3.74
C ALA A 391 -22.17 -1.54 -2.24
N PRO A 392 -20.92 -1.56 -1.73
CA PRO A 392 -20.64 -1.43 -0.29
C PRO A 392 -20.86 -0.01 0.27
N PHE A 393 -20.84 1.00 -0.59
CA PHE A 393 -21.03 2.42 -0.26
C PHE A 393 -22.04 3.06 -1.22
N SER A 394 -22.69 4.13 -0.76
CA SER A 394 -23.55 4.94 -1.61
C SER A 394 -22.70 5.76 -2.60
N LEU A 395 -23.14 5.80 -3.87
CA LEU A 395 -22.50 6.56 -4.94
C LEU A 395 -23.43 7.70 -5.38
N GLY A 396 -22.88 8.89 -5.64
CA GLY A 396 -23.68 10.06 -5.97
C GLY A 396 -22.86 11.26 -6.41
N ILE A 397 -23.47 12.45 -6.35
CA ILE A 397 -22.82 13.69 -6.76
C ILE A 397 -22.82 14.77 -5.67
N LYS A 398 -21.84 15.68 -5.77
CA LYS A 398 -21.88 16.97 -5.08
C LYS A 398 -22.86 17.91 -5.79
N THR A 399 -23.92 18.34 -5.11
CA THR A 399 -24.85 19.35 -5.62
C THR A 399 -24.41 20.77 -5.26
N PHE A 400 -25.17 21.77 -5.71
CA PHE A 400 -25.12 23.12 -5.14
C PHE A 400 -25.30 23.06 -3.61
N GLY A 401 -24.68 24.00 -2.89
CA GLY A 401 -24.57 23.96 -1.42
C GLY A 401 -23.54 22.94 -0.89
N GLY A 402 -22.97 22.07 -1.73
CA GLY A 402 -21.96 21.09 -1.33
C GLY A 402 -22.51 19.82 -0.67
N ILE A 403 -23.83 19.66 -0.65
CA ILE A 403 -24.53 18.46 -0.15
C ILE A 403 -24.16 17.25 -1.03
N PHE A 404 -24.07 16.06 -0.43
CA PHE A 404 -23.93 14.81 -1.16
C PHE A 404 -25.31 14.22 -1.48
N ASN A 405 -25.63 14.11 -2.76
CA ASN A 405 -26.88 13.51 -3.22
C ASN A 405 -26.62 12.11 -3.77
N LYS A 406 -27.01 11.10 -2.98
CA LYS A 406 -26.87 9.66 -3.27
C LYS A 406 -27.83 9.26 -4.40
N ILE A 407 -27.26 8.87 -5.54
CA ILE A 407 -28.00 8.31 -6.70
C ILE A 407 -28.17 6.80 -6.50
N VAL A 408 -27.10 6.15 -6.05
CA VAL A 408 -27.06 4.73 -5.66
C VAL A 408 -26.84 4.66 -4.16
N LYS A 409 -27.56 3.76 -3.49
CA LYS A 409 -27.44 3.56 -2.03
C LYS A 409 -26.54 2.37 -1.74
N ARG A 410 -25.83 2.38 -0.61
CA ARG A 410 -25.20 1.17 -0.06
C ARG A 410 -26.19 0.00 -0.03
N ASN A 411 -25.68 -1.19 -0.28
CA ASN A 411 -26.45 -2.43 -0.43
C ASN A 411 -27.40 -2.48 -1.67
N SER A 412 -27.27 -1.55 -2.63
CA SER A 412 -27.92 -1.72 -3.94
C SER A 412 -27.26 -2.86 -4.71
N ARG A 413 -28.06 -3.78 -5.26
CA ARG A 413 -27.59 -4.91 -6.09
C ARG A 413 -26.76 -4.43 -7.28
N ILE A 414 -25.72 -5.18 -7.64
CA ILE A 414 -24.88 -4.94 -8.82
C ILE A 414 -24.80 -6.22 -9.68
N PRO A 415 -24.71 -6.11 -11.02
CA PRO A 415 -24.70 -4.89 -11.83
C PRO A 415 -26.07 -4.22 -11.93
N SER A 416 -26.11 -2.90 -12.10
CA SER A 416 -27.36 -2.13 -12.12
C SER A 416 -27.18 -0.71 -12.67
N LYS A 417 -28.28 -0.07 -13.06
CA LYS A 417 -28.30 1.31 -13.58
C LYS A 417 -29.28 2.19 -12.82
N PHE A 418 -28.83 3.38 -12.44
CA PHE A 418 -29.63 4.36 -11.69
C PHE A 418 -29.54 5.72 -12.38
N SER A 419 -30.69 6.34 -12.66
CA SER A 419 -30.78 7.62 -13.36
C SER A 419 -31.46 8.68 -12.49
N GLN A 420 -30.87 9.88 -12.43
CA GLN A 420 -31.50 11.05 -11.79
C GLN A 420 -31.35 12.28 -12.68
N THR A 421 -32.39 13.12 -12.74
CA THR A 421 -32.37 14.37 -13.51
C THR A 421 -32.07 15.56 -12.60
N TYR A 422 -31.17 16.44 -13.07
CA TYR A 422 -30.73 17.68 -12.43
C TYR A 422 -30.98 18.87 -13.36
N THR A 423 -30.74 20.09 -12.86
CA THR A 423 -30.95 21.33 -13.62
C THR A 423 -29.94 22.41 -13.23
N THR A 424 -29.88 23.49 -14.02
CA THR A 424 -29.02 24.66 -13.79
C THR A 424 -29.43 25.42 -12.53
N TYR A 425 -28.44 26.02 -11.85
CA TYR A 425 -28.64 26.81 -10.63
C TYR A 425 -28.55 28.33 -10.86
N SER A 426 -28.18 28.76 -12.07
CA SER A 426 -28.17 30.16 -12.51
C SER A 426 -28.72 30.31 -13.93
N GLU A 427 -29.17 31.53 -14.26
CA GLU A 427 -29.58 31.93 -15.61
C GLU A 427 -28.48 31.67 -16.64
N ASN A 428 -28.85 31.20 -17.84
CA ASN A 428 -27.97 31.03 -19.01
C ASN A 428 -26.68 30.22 -18.74
N GLN A 429 -26.70 29.31 -17.76
CA GLN A 429 -25.57 28.49 -17.37
C GLN A 429 -25.19 27.48 -18.48
N SER A 430 -24.04 27.69 -19.12
CA SER A 430 -23.57 26.92 -20.28
C SER A 430 -22.75 25.66 -19.97
N ASP A 431 -22.26 25.53 -18.73
CA ASP A 431 -21.59 24.31 -18.23
C ASP A 431 -21.98 23.91 -16.80
N MET A 432 -21.89 22.62 -16.51
CA MET A 432 -22.08 22.04 -15.19
C MET A 432 -20.86 21.21 -14.79
N THR A 433 -20.26 21.51 -13.64
CA THR A 433 -19.19 20.69 -13.06
C THR A 433 -19.79 19.57 -12.22
N VAL A 434 -19.69 18.34 -12.73
CA VAL A 434 -20.06 17.11 -12.01
C VAL A 434 -18.87 16.67 -11.16
N ASN A 435 -19.13 16.35 -9.89
CA ASN A 435 -18.15 15.74 -8.97
C ASN A 435 -18.80 14.46 -8.44
N ILE A 436 -18.22 13.31 -8.78
CA ILE A 436 -18.69 11.97 -8.38
C ILE A 436 -18.06 11.63 -7.04
N CYS A 437 -18.86 11.27 -6.04
CA CYS A 437 -18.38 10.89 -4.71
C CYS A 437 -18.95 9.54 -4.26
N GLU A 438 -18.21 8.87 -3.38
CA GLU A 438 -18.52 7.61 -2.70
C GLU A 438 -18.49 7.80 -1.19
N GLY A 439 -19.48 7.27 -0.48
CA GLY A 439 -19.50 7.26 0.99
C GLY A 439 -20.89 7.47 1.58
N GLU A 440 -20.96 7.78 2.87
CA GLU A 440 -22.22 7.89 3.60
C GLU A 440 -22.53 9.27 4.19
N GLY A 441 -21.55 10.19 4.24
CA GLY A 441 -21.71 11.51 4.86
C GLY A 441 -22.68 12.43 4.12
N GLY A 442 -23.37 13.32 4.83
CA GLY A 442 -24.36 14.23 4.22
C GLY A 442 -23.77 15.35 3.35
N ILE A 443 -22.50 15.69 3.52
CA ILE A 443 -21.79 16.74 2.77
C ILE A 443 -20.74 16.08 1.90
N ALA A 444 -20.62 16.48 0.63
CA ALA A 444 -19.73 15.85 -0.34
C ALA A 444 -18.22 16.06 -0.07
N LYS A 445 -17.86 16.81 0.97
CA LYS A 445 -16.49 16.95 1.47
C LYS A 445 -16.09 15.80 2.42
N ASP A 446 -17.08 15.18 3.07
CA ASP A 446 -16.92 14.12 4.08
C ASP A 446 -17.01 12.71 3.44
N ASN A 447 -16.82 12.66 2.11
CA ASN A 447 -16.97 11.48 1.25
C ASN A 447 -15.80 11.44 0.27
N GLN A 448 -15.45 10.24 -0.21
CA GLN A 448 -14.35 10.07 -1.15
C GLN A 448 -14.73 10.65 -2.52
N LEU A 449 -13.91 11.56 -3.06
CA LEU A 449 -14.05 12.04 -4.43
C LEU A 449 -13.48 10.99 -5.38
N LEU A 450 -14.28 10.53 -6.34
CA LEU A 450 -13.86 9.58 -7.38
C LEU A 450 -13.44 10.28 -8.67
N ALA A 451 -14.24 11.25 -9.14
CA ALA A 451 -13.96 11.99 -10.36
C ALA A 451 -14.56 13.40 -10.35
N LYS A 452 -13.99 14.29 -11.17
CA LYS A 452 -14.50 15.64 -11.39
C LYS A 452 -14.37 16.02 -12.86
N PHE A 453 -15.47 16.37 -13.51
CA PHE A 453 -15.47 16.76 -14.92
C PHE A 453 -16.52 17.83 -15.21
N LYS A 454 -16.30 18.64 -16.25
CA LYS A 454 -17.34 19.52 -16.81
C LYS A 454 -18.18 18.80 -17.88
N PHE A 455 -19.46 19.12 -17.89
CA PHE A 455 -20.41 18.89 -18.96
C PHE A 455 -20.76 20.25 -19.57
N ASN A 456 -20.38 20.46 -20.84
CA ASN A 456 -20.46 21.74 -21.54
C ASN A 456 -21.56 21.70 -22.61
N GLY A 457 -22.01 22.87 -23.07
CA GLY A 457 -22.91 22.99 -24.21
C GLY A 457 -24.39 23.00 -23.83
N ILE A 458 -24.70 23.30 -22.57
CA ILE A 458 -26.07 23.55 -22.12
C ILE A 458 -26.55 24.84 -22.83
N PRO A 459 -27.71 24.85 -23.51
CA PRO A 459 -28.22 26.06 -24.16
C PRO A 459 -28.53 27.19 -23.15
N PRO A 460 -28.39 28.47 -23.55
CA PRO A 460 -28.90 29.59 -22.77
C PRO A 460 -30.41 29.44 -22.53
N ALA A 461 -30.79 29.28 -21.26
CA ALA A 461 -32.16 29.09 -20.80
C ALA A 461 -32.29 29.61 -19.36
N PRO A 462 -33.52 29.88 -18.88
CA PRO A 462 -33.75 30.28 -17.49
C PRO A 462 -33.30 29.22 -16.48
N LYS A 463 -32.98 29.65 -15.26
CA LYS A 463 -32.66 28.74 -14.16
C LYS A 463 -33.79 27.73 -13.94
N GLY A 464 -33.42 26.45 -13.80
CA GLY A 464 -34.39 25.37 -13.53
C GLY A 464 -35.04 24.76 -14.79
N VAL A 465 -34.74 25.25 -15.99
CA VAL A 465 -35.33 24.76 -17.25
C VAL A 465 -34.55 23.59 -17.89
N PRO A 466 -33.20 23.61 -18.02
CA PRO A 466 -32.47 22.50 -18.63
C PRO A 466 -32.58 21.21 -17.81
N GLN A 467 -32.88 20.09 -18.47
CA GLN A 467 -33.04 18.78 -17.82
C GLN A 467 -31.84 17.88 -18.12
N ILE A 468 -30.91 17.81 -17.19
CA ILE A 468 -29.66 17.08 -17.34
C ILE A 468 -29.77 15.76 -16.57
N GLU A 469 -29.97 14.66 -17.29
CA GLU A 469 -29.95 13.31 -16.76
C GLU A 469 -28.52 12.86 -16.49
N ILE A 470 -28.29 12.31 -15.30
CA ILE A 470 -27.06 11.63 -14.93
C ILE A 470 -27.44 10.19 -14.59
N THR A 471 -26.88 9.24 -15.34
CA THR A 471 -27.05 7.81 -15.14
C THR A 471 -25.75 7.19 -14.68
N PHE A 472 -25.80 6.48 -13.55
CA PHE A 472 -24.72 5.66 -13.02
C PHE A 472 -24.96 4.22 -13.47
N ASP A 473 -23.99 3.62 -14.13
CA ASP A 473 -24.01 2.26 -14.68
C ASP A 473 -22.89 1.46 -14.01
N ILE A 474 -23.26 0.52 -13.14
CA ILE A 474 -22.32 -0.20 -12.27
C ILE A 474 -22.20 -1.65 -12.74
N ASN A 475 -20.96 -2.12 -12.92
CA ASN A 475 -20.67 -3.48 -13.38
C ASN A 475 -20.58 -4.51 -12.23
N THR A 476 -20.31 -5.77 -12.59
CA THR A 476 -20.13 -6.92 -11.67
C THR A 476 -18.93 -6.85 -10.73
N GLU A 477 -18.04 -5.86 -10.87
CA GLU A 477 -16.88 -5.60 -10.02
C GLU A 477 -17.04 -4.34 -9.14
N ASN A 478 -18.20 -3.68 -9.22
CA ASN A 478 -18.48 -2.35 -8.64
C ASN A 478 -17.72 -1.17 -9.31
N PHE A 479 -17.21 -1.34 -10.55
CA PHE A 479 -16.72 -0.22 -11.36
C PHE A 479 -17.87 0.53 -12.05
N LEU A 480 -17.70 1.84 -12.26
CA LEU A 480 -18.77 2.78 -12.60
C LEU A 480 -18.50 3.49 -13.93
N THR A 481 -19.47 3.45 -14.84
CA THR A 481 -19.56 4.38 -15.98
C THR A 481 -20.67 5.39 -15.72
N VAL A 482 -20.37 6.68 -15.90
CA VAL A 482 -21.33 7.78 -15.75
C VAL A 482 -21.71 8.33 -17.14
N PHE A 483 -23.00 8.28 -17.45
CA PHE A 483 -23.59 8.90 -18.63
C PHE A 483 -24.28 10.20 -18.21
N VAL A 484 -23.91 11.33 -18.81
CA VAL A 484 -24.57 12.63 -18.61
C VAL A 484 -25.23 13.03 -19.93
N ARG A 485 -26.50 13.43 -19.89
CA ARG A 485 -27.30 13.74 -21.08
C ARG A 485 -28.27 14.89 -20.82
N ASP A 486 -28.25 15.91 -21.67
CA ASP A 486 -29.36 16.87 -21.74
C ASP A 486 -30.53 16.22 -22.50
N LYS A 487 -31.70 16.17 -21.88
CA LYS A 487 -32.92 15.57 -22.47
C LYS A 487 -33.48 16.37 -23.64
N LEU A 488 -33.21 17.67 -23.73
CA LEU A 488 -33.74 18.54 -24.77
C LEU A 488 -32.86 18.55 -26.02
N THR A 489 -31.55 18.81 -25.87
CA THR A 489 -30.63 18.82 -27.03
C THR A 489 -30.14 17.43 -27.44
N GLY A 490 -30.23 16.44 -26.56
CA GLY A 490 -29.61 15.12 -26.75
C GLY A 490 -28.08 15.11 -26.59
N ILE A 491 -27.45 16.25 -26.27
CA ILE A 491 -26.01 16.34 -25.99
C ILE A 491 -25.67 15.38 -24.85
N LYS A 492 -24.65 14.54 -25.08
CA LYS A 492 -24.26 13.47 -24.16
C LYS A 492 -22.76 13.46 -23.93
N LYS A 493 -22.35 13.10 -22.71
CA LYS A 493 -20.97 12.78 -22.32
C LYS A 493 -20.98 11.47 -21.56
N VAL A 494 -20.01 10.60 -21.86
CA VAL A 494 -19.78 9.35 -21.12
C VAL A 494 -18.43 9.48 -20.44
N VAL A 495 -18.33 9.07 -19.19
CA VAL A 495 -17.10 9.08 -18.40
C VAL A 495 -16.99 7.72 -17.71
N ASN A 496 -16.00 6.92 -18.11
CA ASN A 496 -15.63 5.73 -17.35
C ASN A 496 -14.83 6.20 -16.13
N ILE A 497 -15.31 5.88 -14.93
CA ILE A 497 -14.63 6.29 -13.70
C ILE A 497 -13.41 5.39 -13.52
N SER A 498 -12.24 6.01 -13.54
CA SER A 498 -10.96 5.38 -13.24
C SER A 498 -9.98 6.47 -12.80
N LYS A 499 -9.01 6.08 -11.98
CA LYS A 499 -7.81 6.86 -11.63
C LYS A 499 -6.95 7.17 -12.86
N TYR A 500 -7.20 6.50 -13.99
CA TYR A 500 -6.29 6.36 -15.14
C TYR A 500 -6.94 6.50 -16.53
N GLU A 501 -7.30 7.73 -16.93
CA GLU A 501 -7.45 8.05 -18.38
C GLU A 501 -6.11 7.90 -19.13
N ASN A 502 -4.98 7.94 -18.41
CA ASN A 502 -3.70 7.36 -18.83
C ASN A 502 -3.31 6.28 -17.81
N PRO A 503 -3.04 5.02 -18.21
CA PRO A 503 -2.44 4.05 -17.31
C PRO A 503 -1.07 4.57 -16.85
N VAL A 504 -0.66 4.25 -15.62
CA VAL A 504 0.68 4.61 -15.10
C VAL A 504 1.72 4.15 -16.12
N PRO A 505 2.49 5.07 -16.76
CA PRO A 505 3.28 4.76 -17.95
C PRO A 505 4.61 4.05 -17.62
N TYR A 506 4.58 3.16 -16.63
CA TYR A 506 5.72 2.47 -16.08
C TYR A 506 5.42 0.98 -15.86
N MET A 507 5.59 0.19 -16.92
CA MET A 507 6.63 -0.84 -16.77
C MET A 507 7.94 -0.08 -16.54
N PHE A 508 8.30 0.09 -15.27
CA PHE A 508 9.53 0.76 -14.85
C PHE A 508 10.71 0.15 -15.62
N GLU A 509 11.71 0.97 -15.97
CA GLU A 509 12.84 0.49 -16.79
C GLU A 509 13.57 -0.68 -16.11
N ASP A 510 13.69 -0.60 -14.78
CA ASP A 510 14.04 -1.70 -13.88
C ASP A 510 13.38 -3.04 -14.24
N GLU A 511 12.09 -3.06 -14.58
CA GLU A 511 11.32 -4.28 -14.84
C GLU A 511 11.39 -4.73 -16.30
N LYS A 512 11.57 -3.82 -17.26
CA LYS A 512 11.91 -4.16 -18.65
C LYS A 512 13.28 -4.85 -18.72
N GLU A 513 14.25 -4.36 -17.95
CA GLU A 513 15.58 -4.97 -17.83
C GLU A 513 15.53 -6.28 -17.04
N GLU A 514 14.86 -6.32 -15.89
CA GLU A 514 14.79 -7.51 -15.01
C GLU A 514 14.01 -8.66 -15.68
N PHE A 515 12.95 -8.38 -16.45
CA PHE A 515 12.25 -9.38 -17.26
C PHE A 515 13.11 -9.92 -18.42
N GLN A 516 13.84 -9.04 -19.13
CA GLN A 516 14.79 -9.46 -20.16
C GLN A 516 15.95 -10.27 -19.58
N TYR A 517 16.46 -9.89 -18.41
CA TYR A 517 17.52 -10.59 -17.68
C TYR A 517 17.09 -12.00 -17.26
N ILE A 518 15.92 -12.13 -16.62
CA ILE A 518 15.35 -13.42 -16.21
C ILE A 518 15.12 -14.31 -17.45
N SER A 519 14.44 -13.81 -18.48
CA SER A 519 14.16 -14.58 -19.69
C SER A 519 15.45 -15.04 -20.40
N ILE A 520 16.50 -14.21 -20.43
CA ILE A 520 17.79 -14.58 -21.06
C ILE A 520 18.58 -15.57 -20.18
N LYS A 521 18.50 -15.48 -18.84
CA LYS A 521 19.04 -16.48 -17.90
C LYS A 521 18.35 -17.83 -18.07
N GLU A 522 17.02 -17.86 -18.16
CA GLU A 522 16.21 -19.07 -18.39
C GLU A 522 16.49 -19.67 -19.76
N GLN A 523 16.58 -18.85 -20.82
CA GLN A 523 16.98 -19.31 -22.15
C GLN A 523 18.38 -19.94 -22.18
N LEU A 524 19.33 -19.47 -21.35
CA LEU A 524 20.64 -20.10 -21.24
C LEU A 524 20.57 -21.40 -20.44
N LEU A 525 19.85 -21.42 -19.31
CA LEU A 525 19.65 -22.63 -18.50
C LEU A 525 18.99 -23.75 -19.30
N ASN A 526 17.88 -23.47 -19.99
CA ASN A 526 17.14 -24.44 -20.81
C ASN A 526 17.99 -24.97 -21.98
N PHE A 527 18.86 -24.12 -22.54
CA PHE A 527 19.83 -24.54 -23.56
C PHE A 527 20.95 -25.42 -22.97
N CYS A 528 21.45 -25.11 -21.78
CA CYS A 528 22.42 -25.97 -21.08
C CYS A 528 21.83 -27.33 -20.71
N TYR A 529 20.58 -27.37 -20.22
CA TYR A 529 19.90 -28.63 -19.88
C TYR A 529 19.57 -29.48 -21.12
N SER A 530 19.12 -28.87 -22.23
CA SER A 530 18.86 -29.64 -23.47
C SER A 530 20.13 -30.20 -24.10
N ILE A 531 21.26 -29.49 -24.05
CA ILE A 531 22.56 -30.05 -24.44
C ILE A 531 22.97 -31.18 -23.49
N LYS A 532 22.86 -30.97 -22.17
CA LYS A 532 23.18 -32.00 -21.17
C LYS A 532 22.39 -33.30 -21.42
N GLN A 533 21.07 -33.19 -21.61
CA GLN A 533 20.21 -34.33 -21.92
C GLN A 533 20.62 -35.01 -23.24
N CYS A 534 21.00 -34.23 -24.26
CA CYS A 534 21.45 -34.77 -25.55
C CYS A 534 22.80 -35.51 -25.45
N ILE A 535 23.76 -35.04 -24.66
CA ILE A 535 25.04 -35.77 -24.46
C ILE A 535 24.94 -36.95 -23.48
N GLU A 536 23.89 -36.99 -22.65
CA GLU A 536 23.60 -38.10 -21.72
C GLU A 536 22.72 -39.20 -22.35
N ASP A 537 22.07 -38.96 -23.49
CA ASP A 537 21.39 -40.01 -24.30
C ASP A 537 22.41 -41.04 -24.82
N VAL A 538 22.17 -42.31 -24.49
CA VAL A 538 22.97 -43.49 -24.88
C VAL A 538 23.24 -43.56 -26.40
N LYS A 539 22.29 -43.14 -27.24
CA LYS A 539 22.43 -43.14 -28.71
C LYS A 539 23.38 -42.06 -29.22
N ALA A 540 23.42 -40.92 -28.57
CA ALA A 540 24.29 -39.80 -28.91
C ALA A 540 25.68 -39.97 -28.28
N LYS A 541 25.74 -40.41 -27.02
CA LYS A 541 26.98 -40.66 -26.27
C LYS A 541 27.92 -41.65 -26.98
N ASN A 542 27.37 -42.66 -27.65
CA ASN A 542 28.14 -43.62 -28.46
C ASN A 542 28.58 -43.08 -29.85
N ARG A 543 28.27 -41.83 -30.19
CA ARG A 543 28.57 -41.18 -31.48
C ARG A 543 29.37 -39.88 -31.34
N ILE A 544 29.34 -39.24 -30.17
CA ILE A 544 30.26 -38.17 -29.78
C ILE A 544 31.60 -38.82 -29.42
N ASN A 545 32.73 -38.28 -29.89
CA ASN A 545 34.04 -38.77 -29.43
C ASN A 545 34.37 -38.22 -28.04
N GLU A 546 35.21 -38.94 -27.29
CA GLU A 546 35.51 -38.61 -25.89
C GLU A 546 36.00 -37.16 -25.69
N LYS A 547 36.76 -36.61 -26.64
CA LYS A 547 37.23 -35.22 -26.59
C LYS A 547 36.07 -34.23 -26.70
N ASP A 548 35.24 -34.35 -27.74
CA ASP A 548 34.04 -33.52 -27.93
C ASP A 548 33.10 -33.62 -26.71
N TYR A 549 32.99 -34.81 -26.11
CA TYR A 549 32.14 -35.06 -24.93
C TYR A 549 32.64 -34.31 -23.69
N GLN A 550 33.93 -34.43 -23.35
CA GLN A 550 34.48 -33.71 -22.19
C GLN A 550 34.51 -32.19 -22.44
N GLU A 551 34.83 -31.71 -23.64
CA GLU A 551 34.86 -30.27 -23.96
C GLU A 551 33.49 -29.60 -23.76
N VAL A 552 32.40 -30.23 -24.21
CA VAL A 552 31.02 -29.75 -23.94
C VAL A 552 30.67 -29.86 -22.46
N ARG A 553 31.04 -30.96 -21.80
CA ARG A 553 30.69 -31.22 -20.39
C ARG A 553 31.40 -30.27 -19.43
N GLU A 554 32.67 -29.97 -19.66
CA GLU A 554 33.44 -28.96 -18.94
C GLU A 554 32.83 -27.57 -19.16
N LYS A 555 32.48 -27.21 -20.39
CA LYS A 555 31.84 -25.92 -20.69
C LYS A 555 30.46 -25.77 -20.04
N LEU A 556 29.66 -26.83 -20.03
CA LEU A 556 28.39 -26.87 -19.29
C LEU A 556 28.61 -26.66 -17.79
N ASN A 557 29.59 -27.33 -17.19
CA ASN A 557 29.91 -27.17 -15.77
C ASN A 557 30.44 -25.76 -15.45
N GLU A 558 31.29 -25.18 -16.31
CA GLU A 558 31.73 -23.77 -16.21
C GLU A 558 30.53 -22.81 -16.22
N ILE A 559 29.59 -23.00 -17.17
CA ILE A 559 28.42 -22.14 -17.32
C ILE A 559 27.43 -22.36 -16.17
N PHE A 560 27.17 -23.59 -15.72
CA PHE A 560 26.33 -23.83 -14.54
C PHE A 560 26.93 -23.20 -13.28
N PHE A 561 28.23 -23.36 -13.03
CA PHE A 561 28.91 -22.70 -11.90
C PHE A 561 28.86 -21.17 -12.04
N TRP A 562 29.08 -20.64 -13.24
CA TRP A 562 28.96 -19.20 -13.52
C TRP A 562 27.53 -18.67 -13.40
N ILE A 563 26.48 -19.47 -13.62
CA ILE A 563 25.09 -19.03 -13.39
C ILE A 563 24.75 -18.99 -11.90
N HIS A 564 25.38 -19.84 -11.08
CA HIS A 564 25.10 -19.95 -9.64
C HIS A 564 26.07 -19.16 -8.74
N SER A 565 27.19 -18.64 -9.25
CA SER A 565 28.08 -17.77 -8.46
C SER A 565 27.48 -16.39 -8.22
N ASP A 566 27.50 -15.89 -6.99
CA ASP A 566 26.96 -14.56 -6.67
C ASP A 566 27.98 -13.45 -6.98
N HIS A 567 27.84 -12.85 -8.16
CA HIS A 567 28.54 -11.64 -8.57
C HIS A 567 27.58 -10.67 -9.22
N SER A 568 27.41 -9.51 -8.58
CA SER A 568 26.40 -8.48 -8.85
C SER A 568 26.61 -7.64 -10.13
N LEU A 569 27.42 -8.14 -11.09
CA LEU A 569 27.83 -7.43 -12.31
C LEU A 569 27.30 -8.04 -13.62
N LYS A 570 26.78 -9.27 -13.59
CA LYS A 570 26.39 -10.02 -14.79
C LYS A 570 25.25 -9.32 -15.53
N ASN A 571 25.49 -8.98 -16.80
CA ASN A 571 24.56 -8.21 -17.64
C ASN A 571 24.05 -9.01 -18.86
N LYS A 572 23.08 -8.45 -19.58
CA LYS A 572 22.44 -9.04 -20.77
C LYS A 572 23.46 -9.52 -21.82
N LYS A 573 24.53 -8.76 -22.06
CA LYS A 573 25.54 -9.05 -23.09
C LYS A 573 26.40 -10.25 -22.69
N GLU A 574 26.70 -10.43 -21.40
CA GLU A 574 27.43 -11.60 -20.89
C GLU A 574 26.65 -12.91 -21.04
N PHE A 575 25.38 -12.97 -20.65
CA PHE A 575 24.56 -14.18 -20.86
C PHE A 575 24.43 -14.53 -22.35
N GLN A 576 24.27 -13.54 -23.22
CA GLN A 576 24.27 -13.73 -24.68
C GLN A 576 25.63 -14.22 -25.20
N ASN A 577 26.75 -13.73 -24.65
CA ASN A 577 28.08 -14.21 -25.01
C ASN A 577 28.31 -15.65 -24.54
N ARG A 578 27.95 -16.02 -23.30
CA ARG A 578 28.04 -17.41 -22.82
C ARG A 578 27.16 -18.37 -23.63
N LYS A 579 25.97 -17.93 -24.07
CA LYS A 579 25.13 -18.68 -25.02
C LYS A 579 25.85 -18.89 -26.35
N LYS A 580 26.50 -17.86 -26.89
CA LYS A 580 27.30 -17.94 -28.14
C LYS A 580 28.54 -18.84 -28.00
N GLU A 581 29.27 -18.79 -26.89
CA GLU A 581 30.39 -19.70 -26.58
C GLU A 581 29.95 -21.16 -26.55
N LEU A 582 28.84 -21.47 -25.89
CA LEU A 582 28.31 -22.83 -25.84
C LEU A 582 27.79 -23.28 -27.21
N GLN A 583 27.17 -22.37 -27.97
CA GLN A 583 26.77 -22.61 -29.37
C GLN A 583 27.96 -22.87 -30.30
N SER A 584 29.09 -22.17 -30.16
CA SER A 584 30.24 -22.38 -31.06
C SER A 584 30.94 -23.72 -30.84
N ILE A 585 30.85 -24.30 -29.63
CA ILE A 585 31.33 -25.66 -29.33
C ILE A 585 30.27 -26.70 -29.73
N TRP A 586 29.00 -26.49 -29.37
CA TRP A 586 27.93 -27.46 -29.59
C TRP A 586 27.51 -27.60 -31.06
N ASN A 587 27.37 -26.49 -31.79
CA ASN A 587 26.83 -26.52 -33.16
C ASN A 587 27.66 -27.40 -34.11
N PRO A 588 29.02 -27.35 -34.12
CA PRO A 588 29.84 -28.28 -34.90
C PRO A 588 29.63 -29.76 -34.52
N ILE A 589 29.40 -30.07 -33.25
CA ILE A 589 29.21 -31.44 -32.75
C ILE A 589 27.84 -31.97 -33.18
N ILE A 590 26.77 -31.21 -32.95
CA ILE A 590 25.41 -31.64 -33.32
C ILE A 590 25.24 -31.71 -34.85
N ILE A 591 25.93 -30.87 -35.64
CA ILE A 591 25.99 -30.99 -37.10
C ILE A 591 26.71 -32.28 -37.54
N ARG A 592 27.80 -32.71 -36.85
CA ARG A 592 28.42 -34.02 -37.09
C ARG A 592 27.46 -35.16 -36.75
N LEU A 593 26.75 -35.07 -35.62
CA LEU A 593 25.75 -36.06 -35.22
C LEU A 593 24.62 -36.20 -36.24
N TYR A 594 23.98 -35.10 -36.67
CA TYR A 594 22.93 -35.15 -37.70
C TYR A 594 23.44 -35.72 -39.03
N LYS A 595 24.67 -35.38 -39.45
CA LYS A 595 25.31 -35.99 -40.63
C LYS A 595 25.58 -37.50 -40.48
N SER A 596 25.71 -38.01 -39.25
CA SER A 596 25.78 -39.46 -38.96
C SER A 596 24.42 -40.16 -38.91
N VAL A 597 23.31 -39.41 -38.92
CA VAL A 597 21.93 -39.91 -38.80
C VAL A 597 21.15 -39.80 -40.12
N GLY A 598 21.54 -38.88 -41.02
CA GLY A 598 21.12 -38.91 -42.42
C GLY A 598 19.69 -38.42 -42.68
N TYR A 599 19.30 -37.28 -42.11
CA TYR A 599 18.01 -36.64 -42.35
C TYR A 599 18.13 -35.30 -43.09
N THR A 600 17.17 -35.03 -43.97
CA THR A 600 17.09 -33.82 -44.81
C THR A 600 15.72 -33.15 -44.67
N GLU A 601 15.63 -32.13 -43.81
CA GLU A 601 14.61 -31.08 -43.85
C GLU A 601 15.09 -29.89 -42.99
N ALA A 602 14.48 -28.71 -43.11
CA ALA A 602 15.12 -27.45 -42.68
C ALA A 602 14.14 -26.39 -42.12
N LEU A 603 14.75 -25.31 -41.61
CA LEU A 603 14.18 -24.01 -41.20
C LEU A 603 13.81 -23.89 -39.69
N PRO A 604 13.76 -22.66 -39.13
CA PRO A 604 14.82 -21.64 -39.26
C PRO A 604 15.14 -20.91 -37.94
N PHE A 605 16.35 -20.37 -37.79
CA PHE A 605 16.56 -19.07 -37.11
C PHE A 605 17.98 -18.52 -37.34
N CYS A 606 18.08 -17.41 -38.05
CA CYS A 606 19.25 -16.53 -38.07
C CYS A 606 18.73 -15.10 -38.21
N ASP A 607 19.05 -14.24 -37.24
CA ASP A 607 18.63 -12.85 -37.24
C ASP A 607 19.79 -11.91 -36.87
N ALA A 608 19.80 -10.76 -37.55
CA ALA A 608 20.58 -9.55 -37.31
C ALA A 608 22.02 -9.67 -36.71
N ILE A 609 23.03 -9.40 -37.55
CA ILE A 609 24.30 -8.83 -37.06
C ILE A 609 24.07 -7.35 -36.75
N ASP A 610 24.29 -6.99 -35.49
CA ASP A 610 24.22 -5.62 -35.00
C ASP A 610 25.41 -4.76 -35.50
N LYS A 611 25.22 -3.45 -35.67
CA LYS A 611 26.27 -2.51 -36.13
C LYS A 611 26.19 -1.19 -35.37
N ASP A 612 27.08 -1.04 -34.38
CA ASP A 612 27.32 0.22 -33.68
C ASP A 612 27.82 1.34 -34.62
N ALA A 613 27.43 2.58 -34.31
CA ALA A 613 28.13 3.80 -34.74
C ALA A 613 28.04 4.88 -33.64
N GLU A 614 29.15 5.58 -33.40
CA GLU A 614 29.29 6.57 -32.31
C GLU A 614 28.31 7.75 -32.38
N LEU A 615 28.11 8.42 -31.24
CA LEU A 615 28.02 9.89 -31.22
C LEU A 615 28.76 10.48 -30.00
N LYS A 616 29.26 11.72 -30.14
CA LYS A 616 30.32 12.29 -29.29
C LYS A 616 29.85 13.39 -28.34
N LYS A 617 30.68 13.64 -27.32
CA LYS A 617 30.54 14.70 -26.30
C LYS A 617 30.34 16.10 -26.92
N LEU A 618 29.59 16.96 -26.24
CA LEU A 618 29.73 18.41 -26.31
C LEU A 618 29.78 19.02 -24.90
N ARG A 619 30.43 20.19 -24.78
CA ARG A 619 30.54 21.02 -23.56
C ARG A 619 29.72 22.30 -23.75
N LEU A 620 29.30 22.92 -22.65
CA LEU A 620 28.95 24.34 -22.59
C LEU A 620 29.49 24.97 -21.30
N ASN A 621 29.86 26.24 -21.39
CA ASN A 621 30.27 27.13 -20.29
C ASN A 621 29.35 28.37 -20.32
N GLU A 622 29.17 29.02 -19.15
CA GLU A 622 28.83 30.46 -18.99
C GLU A 622 27.46 30.97 -19.57
N SER A 623 26.77 31.96 -18.98
CA SER A 623 26.97 32.67 -17.70
C SER A 623 25.64 33.17 -17.04
N ASP A 624 25.79 33.70 -15.83
CA ASP A 624 25.12 34.85 -15.20
C ASP A 624 23.64 34.89 -14.73
N GLU A 625 23.53 35.64 -13.64
CA GLU A 625 22.42 36.34 -12.94
C GLU A 625 21.13 35.63 -12.47
N GLY A 626 20.70 36.08 -11.27
CA GLY A 626 19.50 35.70 -10.53
C GLY A 626 19.74 35.61 -9.00
N LYS A 627 19.28 36.59 -8.21
CA LYS A 627 19.30 36.58 -6.72
C LYS A 627 17.87 36.61 -6.14
N VAL A 628 17.68 35.95 -4.98
CA VAL A 628 16.91 36.38 -3.77
C VAL A 628 16.49 35.13 -2.97
N PHE A 629 16.65 35.19 -1.64
CA PHE A 629 16.20 34.17 -0.68
C PHE A 629 15.39 34.82 0.45
N LYS A 630 14.44 34.08 1.04
CA LYS A 630 13.85 34.37 2.36
C LYS A 630 13.67 33.05 3.12
N VAL A 631 14.07 33.04 4.39
CA VAL A 631 13.87 31.89 5.30
C VAL A 631 13.01 32.36 6.46
N PHE A 632 12.02 31.53 6.83
CA PHE A 632 11.23 31.68 8.04
C PHE A 632 11.52 30.49 8.95
N VAL A 633 11.63 30.73 10.26
CA VAL A 633 11.82 29.70 11.28
C VAL A 633 10.70 29.87 12.30
N GLU A 634 9.84 28.86 12.42
CA GLU A 634 8.71 28.85 13.35
C GLU A 634 8.97 27.84 14.48
N ARG A 635 8.73 28.26 15.73
CA ARG A 635 9.06 27.50 16.95
C ARG A 635 7.79 27.01 17.62
N THR A 636 7.44 25.74 17.39
CA THR A 636 6.35 25.07 18.12
C THR A 636 6.88 24.46 19.42
N GLN A 637 6.55 25.08 20.56
CA GLN A 637 6.71 24.46 21.88
C GLN A 637 5.35 24.01 22.42
N TRP A 638 5.26 22.74 22.82
CA TRP A 638 4.22 22.25 23.70
C TRP A 638 4.72 22.31 25.14
N ASN A 639 4.26 23.29 25.91
CA ASN A 639 4.52 23.35 27.35
C ASN A 639 3.41 22.57 28.09
N SER A 640 3.79 21.47 28.73
CA SER A 640 3.00 20.82 29.78
C SER A 640 3.91 20.56 30.99
N PRO A 641 3.57 21.04 32.20
CA PRO A 641 4.53 21.15 33.30
C PRO A 641 4.67 19.85 34.11
N CYS A 642 5.40 18.87 33.57
CA CYS A 642 5.96 17.75 34.33
C CYS A 642 7.37 17.40 33.81
N LEU A 643 8.33 17.24 34.71
CA LEU A 643 9.75 17.07 34.39
C LEU A 643 10.09 15.65 33.90
N ILE A 644 10.89 15.57 32.83
CA ILE A 644 11.98 14.59 32.60
C ILE A 644 12.81 15.07 31.39
N ASN A 645 14.11 14.76 31.37
CA ASN A 645 15.02 15.19 30.29
C ASN A 645 14.58 14.68 28.90
N ILE A 646 14.48 15.60 27.95
CA ILE A 646 14.35 15.31 26.51
C ILE A 646 15.59 15.88 25.80
N PRO A 647 16.34 15.09 25.00
CA PRO A 647 17.36 15.64 24.12
C PRO A 647 16.69 16.40 22.98
N SER A 648 16.71 17.73 23.05
CA SER A 648 16.10 18.63 22.06
C SER A 648 16.50 18.28 20.63
N ARG A 649 15.52 18.18 19.73
CA ARG A 649 15.72 18.15 18.27
C ARG A 649 15.06 19.38 17.67
N VAL A 650 15.80 20.12 16.85
CA VAL A 650 15.27 21.26 16.11
C VAL A 650 15.00 20.84 14.68
N PHE A 651 13.77 21.07 14.20
CA PHE A 651 13.40 20.88 12.80
C PHE A 651 13.55 22.22 12.06
N VAL A 652 14.39 22.25 11.02
CA VAL A 652 14.53 23.43 10.15
C VAL A 652 13.90 23.14 8.81
N TYR A 653 12.92 23.97 8.43
CA TYR A 653 12.29 23.96 7.10
C TYR A 653 12.91 25.04 6.22
N LEU A 654 13.30 24.67 5.00
CA LEU A 654 13.93 25.58 4.05
C LEU A 654 13.02 25.83 2.84
N PHE A 655 12.60 27.09 2.69
CA PHE A 655 11.87 27.58 1.53
C PHE A 655 12.88 28.13 0.51
N ILE A 656 13.12 27.38 -0.57
CA ILE A 656 14.08 27.77 -1.61
C ILE A 656 13.42 27.66 -2.98
N LYS A 657 13.65 28.66 -3.85
CA LYS A 657 13.14 28.69 -5.22
C LYS A 657 14.28 28.87 -6.22
N PHE A 658 14.59 27.82 -6.97
CA PHE A 658 15.64 27.85 -7.99
C PHE A 658 15.08 28.14 -9.39
N HIS A 659 15.43 29.29 -9.95
CA HIS A 659 14.97 29.74 -11.28
C HIS A 659 15.75 29.11 -12.46
N LYS A 660 16.90 28.47 -12.18
CA LYS A 660 17.72 27.63 -13.07
C LYS A 660 18.17 26.38 -12.27
N PRO A 661 18.44 25.22 -12.89
CA PRO A 661 18.97 24.05 -12.15
C PRO A 661 20.26 24.41 -11.41
N SER A 662 20.43 23.92 -10.18
CA SER A 662 21.51 24.34 -9.28
C SER A 662 22.09 23.16 -8.48
N ILE A 663 23.41 23.17 -8.28
CA ILE A 663 24.12 22.21 -7.41
C ILE A 663 24.39 22.89 -6.07
N VAL A 664 23.80 22.36 -5.00
CA VAL A 664 24.01 22.86 -3.64
C VAL A 664 24.88 21.88 -2.87
N THR A 665 25.90 22.40 -2.18
CA THR A 665 26.72 21.63 -1.24
C THR A 665 26.42 22.09 0.18
N LEU A 666 26.07 21.14 1.04
CA LEU A 666 25.92 21.31 2.49
C LEU A 666 27.18 20.81 3.18
N THR A 667 27.72 21.60 4.11
CA THR A 667 28.85 21.19 4.96
C THR A 667 28.67 21.72 6.38
N SER A 668 28.84 20.84 7.37
CA SER A 668 29.00 21.21 8.78
C SER A 668 30.46 21.54 9.08
N GLY A 669 30.73 22.72 9.64
CA GLY A 669 32.04 23.07 10.21
C GLY A 669 31.99 23.08 11.73
N ASN A 670 32.89 22.37 12.40
CA ASN A 670 33.11 22.52 13.84
C ASN A 670 34.58 22.24 14.22
N SER A 671 35.11 22.96 15.20
CA SER A 671 36.53 22.92 15.56
C SER A 671 36.81 21.91 16.67
N GLY A 672 37.21 20.68 16.28
CA GLY A 672 37.92 19.77 17.19
C GLY A 672 37.14 18.60 17.79
N SER A 673 36.48 17.78 16.97
CA SER A 673 36.31 16.32 17.19
C SER A 673 35.75 15.65 15.92
N PRO A 674 36.10 14.39 15.60
CA PRO A 674 35.58 13.70 14.43
C PRO A 674 34.19 13.13 14.70
N ILE A 675 33.16 13.71 14.07
CA ILE A 675 31.84 13.09 13.91
C ILE A 675 31.78 12.55 12.49
N ASP A 676 31.62 11.23 12.34
CA ASP A 676 31.54 10.58 11.04
C ASP A 676 30.16 10.79 10.41
N PHE A 677 30.15 11.22 9.15
CA PHE A 677 28.95 11.49 8.36
C PHE A 677 29.09 10.88 6.97
N SER A 678 28.42 9.77 6.73
CA SER A 678 28.36 9.05 5.45
C SER A 678 27.60 9.78 4.33
N HIS A 679 27.32 11.08 4.49
CA HIS A 679 26.51 11.91 3.59
C HIS A 679 27.20 13.24 3.30
N THR A 680 28.20 13.20 2.40
CA THR A 680 28.54 14.35 1.55
C THR A 680 28.15 14.00 0.12
N GLY A 681 27.49 14.92 -0.58
CA GLY A 681 26.98 14.68 -1.93
C GLY A 681 26.57 15.97 -2.63
N GLU A 682 26.81 16.02 -3.94
CA GLU A 682 26.35 17.11 -4.81
C GLU A 682 24.91 16.82 -5.27
N THR A 683 23.92 17.45 -4.63
CA THR A 683 22.51 17.31 -5.04
C THR A 683 22.18 18.30 -6.14
N ILE A 684 21.75 17.78 -7.29
CA ILE A 684 21.29 18.57 -8.44
C ILE A 684 19.79 18.87 -8.26
N PHE A 685 19.44 20.12 -7.99
CA PHE A 685 18.05 20.54 -7.90
C PHE A 685 17.53 21.03 -9.26
N PRO A 686 16.39 20.52 -9.76
CA PRO A 686 15.78 21.00 -11.00
C PRO A 686 15.17 22.40 -10.82
N LYS A 687 14.88 23.06 -11.95
CA LYS A 687 14.19 24.36 -11.96
C LYS A 687 12.76 24.20 -11.43
N LEU A 688 12.34 25.08 -10.51
CA LEU A 688 11.01 25.07 -9.91
C LEU A 688 10.30 26.42 -10.11
N ASN A 689 9.09 26.38 -10.68
CA ASN A 689 8.31 27.57 -10.99
C ASN A 689 7.59 28.17 -9.76
N GLU A 690 7.44 27.40 -8.67
CA GLU A 690 6.80 27.81 -7.41
C GLU A 690 7.68 27.46 -6.19
N PRO A 691 7.50 28.12 -5.02
CA PRO A 691 8.27 27.81 -3.82
C PRO A 691 7.90 26.42 -3.30
N THR A 692 8.87 25.51 -3.22
CA THR A 692 8.64 24.12 -2.77
C THR A 692 9.22 23.93 -1.37
N ILE A 693 8.50 23.23 -0.50
CA ILE A 693 8.98 22.85 0.83
C ILE A 693 9.90 21.64 0.66
N TYR A 694 11.18 21.80 1.00
CA TYR A 694 12.06 20.66 1.21
C TYR A 694 11.94 20.14 2.65
N GLY A 695 12.02 18.82 2.79
CA GLY A 695 11.75 18.11 4.04
C GLY A 695 12.68 18.51 5.20
N PRO A 696 12.34 18.10 6.44
CA PRO A 696 13.07 18.51 7.64
C PRO A 696 14.55 18.15 7.58
N ILE A 697 15.41 19.16 7.71
CA ILE A 697 16.84 18.94 7.93
C ILE A 697 17.10 18.77 9.43
N PHE A 698 17.72 17.65 9.79
CA PHE A 698 18.19 17.39 11.16
C PHE A 698 19.53 18.09 11.40
N VAL A 699 19.63 18.81 12.52
CA VAL A 699 20.88 19.42 13.00
C VAL A 699 21.17 18.87 14.40
N PRO A 700 22.36 18.30 14.67
CA PRO A 700 22.74 17.85 16.01
C PRO A 700 22.82 19.00 17.02
N CYS A 701 22.47 18.75 18.29
CA CYS A 701 22.51 19.75 19.35
C CYS A 701 23.91 20.00 19.95
N GLU A 702 24.88 20.29 19.09
CA GLU A 702 26.17 20.91 19.44
C GLU A 702 26.54 21.92 18.34
N LYS A 703 27.28 22.99 18.71
CA LYS A 703 27.52 24.22 17.90
C LYS A 703 27.70 23.95 16.40
N SER A 704 26.61 23.99 15.64
CA SER A 704 26.60 23.60 14.23
C SER A 704 26.55 24.85 13.36
N VAL A 705 27.59 25.04 12.54
CA VAL A 705 27.57 26.05 11.48
C VAL A 705 27.13 25.41 10.18
N LEU A 706 25.95 25.79 9.69
CA LEU A 706 25.46 25.42 8.36
C LEU A 706 26.01 26.42 7.34
N VAL A 707 26.90 25.94 6.47
CA VAL A 707 27.45 26.72 5.35
C VAL A 707 26.84 26.23 4.04
N PHE A 708 26.28 27.16 3.26
CA PHE A 708 25.77 26.89 1.92
C PHE A 708 26.78 27.32 0.86
N ARG A 709 27.11 26.43 -0.07
CA ARG A 709 27.87 26.76 -1.29
C ARG A 709 27.14 26.27 -2.53
N SER A 710 27.20 27.09 -3.58
CA SER A 710 26.79 26.76 -4.94
C SER A 710 27.95 27.11 -5.87
N ARG A 711 28.31 26.23 -6.82
CA ARG A 711 29.24 26.61 -7.88
C ARG A 711 28.58 27.73 -8.72
N GLY A 712 29.28 28.85 -8.92
CA GLY A 712 28.80 30.00 -9.68
C GLY A 712 28.49 31.27 -8.87
N PHE A 713 28.59 31.27 -7.53
CA PHE A 713 28.43 32.47 -6.71
C PHE A 713 29.67 32.74 -5.84
N SER A 714 30.01 34.01 -5.65
CA SER A 714 31.19 34.47 -4.89
C SER A 714 30.95 34.65 -3.38
N GLU A 715 29.69 34.61 -2.93
CA GLU A 715 29.28 34.83 -1.54
C GLU A 715 28.93 33.49 -0.85
N SER A 716 29.38 33.30 0.38
CA SER A 716 29.02 32.15 1.23
C SER A 716 28.12 32.62 2.37
N LEU A 717 26.93 32.03 2.54
CA LEU A 717 26.14 32.22 3.76
C LEU A 717 26.48 31.14 4.78
N ALA A 718 26.74 31.57 6.01
CA ALA A 718 26.98 30.72 7.17
C ALA A 718 26.01 31.11 8.30
N PHE A 719 25.29 30.14 8.83
CA PHE A 719 24.38 30.32 9.97
C PHE A 719 24.98 29.62 11.19
N SER A 720 25.16 30.36 12.28
CA SER A 720 25.70 29.87 13.55
C SER A 720 24.62 29.81 14.62
N PHE A 721 24.57 28.71 15.36
CA PHE A 721 23.59 28.48 16.44
C PHE A 721 24.33 28.20 17.76
N SER A 722 24.04 28.98 18.80
CA SER A 722 24.66 28.85 20.12
C SER A 722 23.65 29.03 21.24
N TYR A 723 23.65 28.10 22.20
CA TYR A 723 22.83 28.14 23.41
C TYR A 723 23.63 28.68 24.61
N PRO A 724 22.98 29.38 25.56
CA PRO A 724 23.60 29.76 26.82
C PRO A 724 23.78 28.55 27.75
N SER A 725 24.84 28.56 28.56
CA SER A 725 25.09 27.55 29.60
C SER A 725 24.23 27.80 30.85
N THR A 726 23.78 26.71 31.48
CA THR A 726 22.94 26.76 32.68
C THR A 726 23.76 26.98 33.96
N ASP A 727 23.50 28.08 34.65
CA ASP A 727 23.77 28.29 36.08
C ASP A 727 22.52 28.96 36.71
N PHE A 728 22.41 28.86 38.05
CA PHE A 728 21.41 29.44 38.98
C PHE A 728 20.17 28.61 39.45
N ILE A 729 20.32 28.10 40.69
CA ILE A 729 19.42 28.21 41.88
C ILE A 729 18.04 27.49 41.95
N GLN A 730 18.04 26.40 42.74
CA GLN A 730 17.20 26.03 43.92
C GLN A 730 15.67 26.30 44.06
N SER A 731 15.02 25.28 44.67
CA SER A 731 13.92 25.29 45.69
C SER A 731 12.41 25.39 45.33
N HIS A 732 11.62 24.55 46.04
CA HIS A 732 10.15 24.37 46.07
C HIS A 732 9.39 25.45 46.89
N PRO A 733 8.03 25.45 47.06
CA PRO A 733 6.91 24.68 46.44
C PRO A 733 5.87 25.66 45.77
N ASP A 734 4.51 25.58 45.73
CA ASP A 734 3.42 24.64 46.12
C ASP A 734 2.11 24.95 45.30
N PRO A 735 1.06 24.10 45.26
CA PRO A 735 -0.14 24.31 44.40
C PRO A 735 -1.48 24.56 45.13
N LEU A 736 -2.43 25.31 44.51
CA LEU A 736 -3.91 25.08 44.52
C LEU A 736 -4.73 26.17 43.78
N THR A 737 -6.00 25.85 43.46
CA THR A 737 -7.04 26.69 42.78
C THR A 737 -6.80 27.00 41.29
N CYS A 738 -7.79 27.30 40.43
CA CYS A 738 -9.24 27.51 40.64
C CYS A 738 -10.11 26.81 39.54
N ASN A 739 -11.44 26.94 39.61
CA ASN A 739 -12.43 26.12 38.89
C ASN A 739 -13.10 26.79 37.67
N LYS A 740 -13.60 25.93 36.75
CA LYS A 740 -14.75 26.08 35.82
C LYS A 740 -15.17 27.48 35.32
N GLU A 741 -15.15 27.66 33.98
CA GLU A 741 -16.37 27.84 33.18
C GLU A 741 -16.13 27.62 31.66
N TYR A 742 -17.14 27.89 30.82
CA TYR A 742 -17.21 27.70 29.35
C TYR A 742 -17.31 26.26 28.80
N GLN A 743 -18.53 25.87 28.40
CA GLN A 743 -18.81 24.69 27.58
C GLN A 743 -18.92 25.04 26.09
N ASN A 744 -17.82 24.95 25.32
CA ASN A 744 -17.87 24.79 23.86
C ASN A 744 -16.56 24.16 23.33
N PRO A 745 -16.57 22.95 22.73
CA PRO A 745 -15.35 22.29 22.26
C PRO A 745 -14.63 23.00 21.10
N GLN A 746 -15.32 23.78 20.27
CA GLN A 746 -14.75 24.25 19.00
C GLN A 746 -13.94 25.55 19.11
N LEU A 747 -14.22 26.42 20.10
CA LEU A 747 -13.45 27.67 20.26
C LEU A 747 -12.00 27.46 20.73
N ARG A 748 -11.69 26.30 21.33
CA ARG A 748 -10.38 26.00 21.95
C ARG A 748 -9.20 25.85 20.96
N ARG A 749 -9.44 25.94 19.65
CA ARG A 749 -8.41 25.83 18.59
C ARG A 749 -8.11 27.12 17.83
N ALA A 750 -8.75 28.24 18.15
CA ALA A 750 -8.68 29.46 17.33
C ALA A 750 -7.93 30.66 17.95
N ILE A 751 -7.82 30.74 19.29
CA ILE A 751 -7.21 31.88 19.98
C ILE A 751 -6.32 31.38 21.13
N GLY A 752 -5.01 31.54 20.97
CA GLY A 752 -4.03 31.26 22.02
C GLY A 752 -2.69 30.74 21.50
N TYR A 753 -1.80 31.65 21.08
CA TYR A 753 -0.35 31.63 21.32
C TYR A 753 0.31 32.82 20.59
N ALA A 754 0.28 33.99 21.21
CA ALA A 754 0.99 35.17 20.72
C ALA A 754 1.29 36.15 21.87
N ASN A 755 2.41 35.95 22.57
CA ASN A 755 3.17 37.06 23.17
C ASN A 755 4.55 36.67 23.73
N ALA A 756 5.40 37.70 23.83
CA ALA A 756 6.57 37.84 24.71
C ALA A 756 7.73 36.81 24.61
N GLU A 757 8.73 37.11 23.76
CA GLU A 757 10.16 37.06 24.16
C GLU A 757 11.09 37.81 23.16
N TRP A 758 10.93 39.13 23.01
CA TRP A 758 11.86 39.99 22.24
C TRP A 758 12.05 41.35 22.96
N LEU A 759 12.77 41.34 24.09
CA LEU A 759 13.12 42.55 24.85
C LEU A 759 14.56 42.49 25.38
N SER A 760 15.55 42.67 24.49
CA SER A 760 16.82 43.32 24.83
C SER A 760 17.47 43.94 23.58
N ASN A 761 18.00 45.15 23.73
CA ASN A 761 18.82 45.91 22.77
C ASN A 761 18.08 46.57 21.56
N GLY A 762 17.91 47.90 21.60
CA GLY A 762 17.67 48.74 20.41
C GLY A 762 16.39 49.57 20.36
N GLU A 763 16.18 50.49 21.32
CA GLU A 763 14.92 51.27 21.41
C GLU A 763 14.63 52.23 20.23
N SER A 764 15.63 52.60 19.42
CA SER A 764 15.51 53.63 18.39
C SER A 764 14.59 53.30 17.21
N ASN A 765 14.42 52.03 16.85
CA ASN A 765 13.66 51.63 15.65
C ASN A 765 12.13 51.48 15.88
N ILE A 766 11.68 51.37 17.13
CA ILE A 766 10.26 51.09 17.44
C ILE A 766 9.35 52.30 17.10
N HIS A 767 9.87 53.52 17.18
CA HIS A 767 9.08 54.72 16.93
C HIS A 767 8.77 54.95 15.44
N ALA A 768 9.71 54.60 14.55
CA ALA A 768 9.49 54.66 13.09
C ALA A 768 8.42 53.63 12.66
N LEU A 769 8.57 52.37 13.09
CA LEU A 769 7.68 51.28 12.72
C LEU A 769 6.23 51.51 13.17
N LYS A 770 6.03 52.10 14.37
CA LYS A 770 4.70 52.46 14.89
C LYS A 770 3.98 53.53 14.08
N ASN A 771 4.70 54.42 13.40
CA ASN A 771 4.10 55.46 12.57
C ASN A 771 3.75 54.92 11.17
N GLN A 772 4.62 54.10 10.57
CA GLN A 772 4.36 53.46 9.27
C GLN A 772 3.14 52.51 9.33
N LEU A 773 3.08 51.64 10.35
CA LEU A 773 1.94 50.73 10.53
C LEU A 773 0.62 51.47 10.83
N LYS A 774 0.67 52.71 11.33
CA LYS A 774 -0.53 53.55 11.54
C LYS A 774 -1.06 54.16 10.25
N SER A 775 -0.22 54.49 9.27
CA SER A 775 -0.69 54.93 7.94
C SER A 775 -1.31 53.76 7.17
N GLU A 776 -0.62 52.62 7.12
CA GLU A 776 -1.05 51.44 6.34
C GLU A 776 -2.39 50.86 6.85
N TRP A 777 -2.64 50.91 8.17
CA TRP A 777 -3.91 50.48 8.77
C TRP A 777 -5.12 51.38 8.41
N HIS A 778 -4.90 52.64 8.03
CA HIS A 778 -5.98 53.57 7.72
C HIS A 778 -6.45 53.53 6.25
N GLU A 779 -5.59 53.13 5.30
CA GLU A 779 -6.00 53.01 3.89
C GLU A 779 -6.84 51.75 3.61
N HIS A 780 -6.50 50.62 4.24
CA HIS A 780 -7.12 49.32 3.94
C HIS A 780 -8.59 49.14 4.36
N LYS A 781 -9.24 50.17 4.92
CA LYS A 781 -10.61 50.09 5.46
C LYS A 781 -11.70 50.67 4.53
N LYS A 782 -11.40 50.91 3.25
CA LYS A 782 -12.31 51.57 2.28
C LYS A 782 -12.83 50.71 1.14
N SER A 783 -12.47 49.43 1.06
CA SER A 783 -12.69 48.60 -0.13
C SER A 783 -13.19 47.17 0.14
N TYR A 784 -14.26 47.03 0.95
CA TYR A 784 -15.24 45.93 0.86
C TYR A 784 -16.56 46.34 1.51
N ALA A 785 -17.47 46.91 0.70
CA ALA A 785 -18.79 47.39 1.16
C ALA A 785 -19.84 47.51 0.02
N VAL A 786 -19.90 46.52 -0.87
CA VAL A 786 -21.07 46.10 -1.68
C VAL A 786 -20.99 44.58 -1.83
#